data_AF-A0AA41MF79-F1
#
_entry.id   AF-A0AA41MF79-F1
#
_cell.length_a   1.000
_cell.length_b   1.000
_cell.length_c   1.000
_cell.angle_alpha   90.00
_cell.angle_beta   90.00
_cell.angle_gamma   90.00
#
_symmetry.space_group_name_H-M   'P 1'
#
loop_
_entity.id
_entity.type
_entity.pdbx_description
1 polymer ?
#
loop_
_entity_poly.entity_id
_entity_poly.type
_entity_poly.pdbx_seq_one_letter_code
_entity_poly.pdbx_strand_id
1 'polypeptide(L)'
;IFQKRQWILLIMEFFLELLFTVILLILRNSVSTKHMDKLVFAKQSINTLPSYFLNTNKQRNWELVYVPSNSEAVNNLIEMVQQTLSNKLKIHGFTSEKDFEEYIKYDKNSDHVMAAIVFDHDFVHSEDPLPLEVRYHLRFSYLLRNTSRSTRLLVIPKEDHGWCTDRLFPVYLSQGPRNPLEPDGGVPGYIREGFLAVQHAVDKAIMKYHAKEASAEIVKHTTVFIKRFPFPAFLDDNFLTYLSQIWPPMILFIFSLTVLTILHTIVQEKETKLKVFKMGNTVKEAVRNLTLNLYEGQITALLGDNGAGKTTALSMLTGLFPPTSGKACIYGFEITKDMFHIRKSLGFCPQHDLLFDYLTVFEHLYFFAQLKALPPDICTKEINNILDVFKMGDKKHSFPKTLSGGMKRKLSISIALVGNSKSCDFVIEIEVDPTFGHVFEHEGWAYNAGWGDCQNEITLVIRGRFEALFTELETHGVKLGIASFGASVTTMEEVFLQVSKLADSSMNFTANQLSSMFDSKEVETERTVDDKQQSDSLMPQDLSNIQFNTGIPLCIQQFYALLLKRALYTFRHWRVMLLQILILLIFTAFVLKAILYYSEVKDAPVLELNLQQYGQSFVPFSISGEREVAGRFAERMRFMLRSENHILQLVSGNVEDFLLRTKRCSQQCIVAFNLEVYRSRTIITALFNNQAYHAAPIALTVVDNIMYKFISGPTASISVFNKPQPRTVNQRVKEQFLEGIKGHDIAFSLFFSVAFMASSFSLLTVSERVCKAKHIQFVSGAYIGIFWLSALFWDFIVFLVSSSLLLVVFYVCNVKAFLEDNHYVDVLFILMLFGWSTIPLIYLMSFMFSSSAAAYTRLLIFNVLTGISSFFLVYMIDANDIKYEENYYGFQGHGIGKYVIAMIVTGFLFLILLFLIEAYLWTCKSLCCNFLYGCFFRKQKRIYFHCVPVVAVDKLTFKVNKGECFGLLGFNGAGKSSTLKMLTGDETITSGEAIIDGRNILTKMTEIRQRISYCPAHNPLLEHLTGYEMLTLHAHLRGVPKQYIPAYVKNIIRALLLDAFADELIKNYSGGTKRKLSTGIALLGRPDIIFLDKPSSGMDPVARRFLWDIVLRTRESGKAIVLTSHSMEECEALCSRLAIMVNGKFKCLGSPRYLKNKCGSGYTLLAKTKRHKQAEMQELKTFIKTIFPGTGAQAQPSQSSFC
;
A
#
# COMPACT_ATOMS: atom_id res chain seq x y z
N ILE A 1 2.12 -16.70 -18.67
CA ILE A 1 1.17 -17.49 -17.81
C ILE A 1 0.76 -16.71 -16.55
N PHE A 2 1.70 -16.11 -15.81
CA PHE A 2 1.43 -15.31 -14.60
C PHE A 2 0.42 -14.16 -14.80
N GLN A 3 0.65 -13.26 -15.77
CA GLN A 3 -0.29 -12.19 -16.12
C GLN A 3 -1.65 -12.74 -16.59
N LYS A 4 -1.63 -13.83 -17.38
CA LYS A 4 -2.82 -14.54 -17.88
C LYS A 4 -3.62 -15.29 -16.81
N ARG A 5 -3.33 -15.18 -15.51
CA ARG A 5 -4.13 -15.81 -14.45
C ARG A 5 -4.52 -14.85 -13.31
N GLN A 6 -4.09 -13.58 -13.36
CA GLN A 6 -4.55 -12.48 -12.50
C GLN A 6 -5.45 -11.48 -13.25
N TRP A 7 -6.32 -11.98 -14.12
CA TRP A 7 -7.16 -11.14 -14.99
C TRP A 7 -8.03 -10.15 -14.21
N ILE A 8 -8.44 -10.44 -12.98
CA ILE A 8 -9.27 -9.51 -12.19
C ILE A 8 -8.49 -8.25 -11.81
N LEU A 9 -7.20 -8.38 -11.46
CA LEU A 9 -6.35 -7.23 -11.13
C LEU A 9 -6.16 -6.38 -12.40
N LEU A 10 -5.86 -7.06 -13.49
CA LEU A 10 -5.66 -6.47 -14.81
C LEU A 10 -6.96 -5.83 -15.35
N ILE A 11 -8.12 -6.44 -15.08
CA ILE A 11 -9.46 -5.91 -15.38
C ILE A 11 -9.77 -4.71 -14.48
N MET A 12 -9.35 -4.70 -13.21
CA MET A 12 -9.55 -3.52 -12.36
C MET A 12 -8.65 -2.34 -12.76
N GLU A 13 -7.40 -2.62 -13.12
CA GLU A 13 -6.48 -1.61 -13.68
C GLU A 13 -7.08 -1.04 -14.98
N PHE A 14 -7.50 -1.91 -15.91
CA PHE A 14 -8.18 -1.47 -17.13
C PHE A 14 -9.54 -0.81 -16.88
N PHE A 15 -10.32 -1.28 -15.89
CA PHE A 15 -11.61 -0.68 -15.56
C PHE A 15 -11.43 0.72 -14.99
N LEU A 16 -10.37 0.97 -14.23
CA LEU A 16 -10.09 2.28 -13.68
C LEU A 16 -9.56 3.24 -14.75
N GLU A 17 -8.70 2.77 -15.65
CA GLU A 17 -8.33 3.49 -16.88
C GLU A 17 -9.56 3.79 -17.75
N LEU A 18 -10.45 2.80 -17.90
CA LEU A 18 -11.74 2.95 -18.59
C LEU A 18 -12.63 3.94 -17.86
N LEU A 19 -12.65 3.96 -16.53
CA LEU A 19 -13.47 4.87 -15.74
C LEU A 19 -13.01 6.32 -15.95
N PHE A 20 -11.70 6.59 -15.88
CA PHE A 20 -11.18 7.93 -16.14
C PHE A 20 -11.43 8.36 -17.60
N THR A 21 -11.26 7.47 -18.57
CA THR A 21 -11.59 7.78 -19.97
C THR A 21 -13.09 7.97 -20.21
N VAL A 22 -13.95 7.21 -19.54
CA VAL A 22 -15.41 7.40 -19.57
C VAL A 22 -15.79 8.73 -18.91
N ILE A 23 -15.19 9.09 -17.78
CA ILE A 23 -15.39 10.41 -17.15
C ILE A 23 -15.01 11.52 -18.13
N LEU A 24 -13.89 11.41 -18.84
CA LEU A 24 -13.51 12.37 -19.89
C LEU A 24 -14.50 12.42 -21.05
N LEU A 25 -15.04 11.27 -21.47
CA LEU A 25 -16.06 11.21 -22.52
C LEU A 25 -17.39 11.82 -22.07
N ILE A 26 -17.78 11.59 -20.81
CA ILE A 26 -18.95 12.24 -20.19
C ILE A 26 -18.72 13.74 -20.15
N LEU A 27 -17.56 14.19 -19.66
CA LEU A 27 -17.19 15.62 -19.64
C LEU A 27 -17.21 16.21 -21.06
N ARG A 28 -16.71 15.47 -22.07
CA ARG A 28 -16.75 15.90 -23.47
C ARG A 28 -18.18 16.02 -24.00
N ASN A 29 -19.07 15.11 -23.63
CA ASN A 29 -20.48 15.18 -24.02
C ASN A 29 -21.25 16.27 -23.25
N SER A 30 -20.86 16.58 -22.01
CA SER A 30 -21.50 17.62 -21.20
C SER A 30 -21.16 19.03 -21.66
N VAL A 31 -20.01 19.23 -22.31
CA VAL A 31 -19.56 20.55 -22.80
C VAL A 31 -19.76 20.63 -24.31
N SER A 32 -20.71 21.46 -24.75
CA SER A 32 -20.99 21.68 -26.17
C SER A 32 -19.98 22.62 -26.82
N THR A 33 -19.52 22.27 -28.02
CA THR A 33 -18.72 23.16 -28.88
C THR A 33 -19.63 24.14 -29.60
N LYS A 34 -19.33 25.44 -29.53
CA LYS A 34 -20.09 26.48 -30.23
C LYS A 34 -19.29 26.99 -31.43
N HIS A 35 -19.93 27.04 -32.60
CA HIS A 35 -19.34 27.71 -33.77
C HIS A 35 -19.57 29.21 -33.65
N MET A 36 -18.50 29.99 -33.62
CA MET A 36 -18.54 31.44 -33.56
C MET A 36 -18.19 32.01 -34.93
N ASP A 37 -19.08 32.83 -35.48
CA ASP A 37 -18.88 33.50 -36.75
C ASP A 37 -17.75 34.56 -36.68
N LYS A 38 -17.37 35.10 -37.85
CA LYS A 38 -16.38 36.19 -37.96
C LYS A 38 -16.75 37.35 -37.03
N LEU A 39 -15.81 37.76 -36.18
CA LEU A 39 -15.97 38.88 -35.25
C LEU A 39 -15.31 40.14 -35.81
N VAL A 40 -16.09 41.21 -35.91
CA VAL A 40 -15.63 42.56 -36.26
C VAL A 40 -16.02 43.52 -35.15
N PHE A 41 -15.08 44.32 -34.68
CA PHE A 41 -15.27 45.21 -33.54
C PHE A 41 -15.49 46.67 -33.97
N ALA A 42 -16.22 47.45 -33.16
CA ALA A 42 -16.44 48.87 -33.41
C ALA A 42 -15.19 49.72 -33.10
N LYS A 43 -15.04 50.87 -33.78
CA LYS A 43 -14.02 51.89 -33.45
C LYS A 43 -14.35 52.50 -32.08
N GLN A 44 -13.34 52.68 -31.23
CA GLN A 44 -13.45 53.30 -29.90
C GLN A 44 -12.78 54.67 -29.90
N SER A 45 -13.47 55.67 -29.35
CA SER A 45 -12.91 57.02 -29.13
C SER A 45 -12.14 57.06 -27.81
N ILE A 46 -10.97 57.69 -27.81
CA ILE A 46 -10.12 57.88 -26.63
C ILE A 46 -10.07 59.35 -26.15
N ASN A 47 -10.80 60.25 -26.81
CA ASN A 47 -10.79 61.68 -26.47
C ASN A 47 -11.61 62.03 -25.22
N THR A 48 -12.45 61.12 -24.75
CA THR A 48 -13.38 61.35 -23.63
C THR A 48 -13.20 60.26 -22.58
N LEU A 49 -13.30 60.63 -21.32
CA LEU A 49 -13.29 59.66 -20.22
C LEU A 49 -14.49 58.70 -20.30
N PRO A 50 -14.34 57.45 -19.83
CA PRO A 50 -15.45 56.51 -19.72
C PRO A 50 -16.61 57.07 -18.90
N SER A 51 -17.85 56.71 -19.28
CA SER A 51 -19.07 57.19 -18.63
C SER A 51 -19.13 56.94 -17.12
N TYR A 52 -18.45 55.90 -16.64
CA TYR A 52 -18.30 55.59 -15.21
C TYR A 52 -17.72 56.77 -14.40
N PHE A 53 -16.74 57.49 -14.94
CA PHE A 53 -16.10 58.63 -14.28
C PHE A 53 -16.88 59.95 -14.47
N LEU A 54 -17.81 59.99 -15.44
CA LEU A 54 -18.61 61.18 -15.77
C LEU A 54 -20.00 61.19 -15.11
N ASN A 55 -20.47 60.07 -14.57
CA ASN A 55 -21.83 59.92 -14.06
C ASN A 55 -22.00 60.50 -12.63
N THR A 56 -22.79 61.56 -12.52
CA THR A 56 -22.97 62.41 -11.31
C THR A 56 -23.86 61.82 -10.22
N ASN A 57 -24.50 60.67 -10.44
CA ASN A 57 -25.45 60.08 -9.48
C ASN A 57 -24.81 59.43 -8.24
N LYS A 58 -23.48 59.34 -8.20
CA LYS A 58 -22.71 58.95 -7.00
C LYS A 58 -21.78 60.11 -6.65
N GLN A 59 -21.90 60.68 -5.44
CA GLN A 59 -21.11 61.80 -4.90
C GLN A 59 -19.59 61.52 -4.78
N ARG A 60 -18.91 61.05 -5.83
CA ARG A 60 -17.46 60.83 -5.83
C ARG A 60 -16.78 61.86 -6.71
N ASN A 61 -16.03 62.77 -6.09
CA ASN A 61 -15.11 63.66 -6.79
C ASN A 61 -13.81 62.88 -7.04
N TRP A 62 -13.52 62.56 -8.30
CA TRP A 62 -12.31 61.84 -8.69
C TRP A 62 -11.09 62.78 -8.69
N GLU A 63 -9.96 62.28 -8.20
CA GLU A 63 -8.68 63.01 -8.12
C GLU A 63 -7.70 62.53 -9.19
N LEU A 64 -7.10 63.48 -9.93
CA LEU A 64 -5.97 63.27 -10.82
C LEU A 64 -4.70 63.71 -10.09
N VAL A 65 -3.79 62.76 -9.87
CA VAL A 65 -2.56 63.00 -9.12
C VAL A 65 -1.39 63.21 -10.08
N TYR A 66 -0.39 64.02 -9.68
CA TYR A 66 0.83 64.19 -10.47
C TYR A 66 2.07 64.36 -9.61
N VAL A 67 3.23 63.98 -10.16
CA VAL A 67 4.55 64.05 -9.51
C VAL A 67 5.62 64.40 -10.56
N PRO A 68 6.55 65.35 -10.28
CA PRO A 68 6.65 66.13 -9.05
C PRO A 68 5.89 67.47 -9.11
N SER A 69 5.40 67.97 -7.97
CA SER A 69 4.60 69.20 -7.87
C SER A 69 5.39 70.51 -7.84
N ASN A 70 6.71 70.43 -7.65
CA ASN A 70 7.62 71.57 -7.58
C ASN A 70 8.02 72.14 -8.96
N SER A 71 7.69 71.48 -10.06
CA SER A 71 7.99 71.94 -11.43
C SER A 71 6.83 72.73 -12.03
N GLU A 72 7.09 73.96 -12.47
CA GLU A 72 6.09 74.81 -13.14
C GLU A 72 5.70 74.23 -14.51
N ALA A 73 6.66 73.64 -15.24
CA ALA A 73 6.40 72.95 -16.51
C ALA A 73 5.40 71.80 -16.35
N VAL A 74 5.56 70.99 -15.29
CA VAL A 74 4.63 69.88 -14.99
C VAL A 74 3.26 70.41 -14.57
N ASN A 75 3.19 71.46 -13.75
CA ASN A 75 1.91 72.10 -13.36
C ASN A 75 1.11 72.58 -14.59
N ASN A 76 1.77 73.32 -15.50
CA ASN A 76 1.16 73.81 -16.73
C ASN A 76 0.68 72.66 -17.65
N LEU A 77 1.45 71.58 -17.74
CA LEU A 77 1.05 70.38 -18.48
C LEU A 77 -0.21 69.74 -17.89
N ILE A 78 -0.26 69.58 -16.57
CA ILE A 78 -1.39 68.92 -15.89
C ILE A 78 -2.67 69.75 -16.00
N GLU A 79 -2.59 71.09 -15.97
CA GLU A 79 -3.73 71.95 -16.28
C GLU A 79 -4.24 71.73 -17.71
N MET A 80 -3.35 71.63 -18.70
CA MET A 80 -3.73 71.29 -20.08
C MET A 80 -4.38 69.89 -20.20
N VAL A 81 -3.90 68.92 -19.41
CA VAL A 81 -4.48 67.57 -19.33
C VAL A 81 -5.88 67.61 -18.72
N GLN A 82 -6.06 68.36 -17.63
CA GLN A 82 -7.35 68.53 -16.97
C GLN A 82 -8.38 69.17 -17.91
N GLN A 83 -8.00 70.23 -18.63
CA GLN A 83 -8.85 70.88 -19.64
C GLN A 83 -9.25 69.94 -20.77
N THR A 84 -8.35 69.02 -21.15
CA THR A 84 -8.61 68.04 -22.21
C THR A 84 -9.54 66.92 -21.76
N LEU A 85 -9.45 66.48 -20.49
CA LEU A 85 -10.25 65.38 -19.94
C LEU A 85 -11.61 65.82 -19.40
N SER A 86 -11.62 66.69 -18.37
CA SER A 86 -12.82 67.28 -17.76
C SER A 86 -12.44 68.27 -16.65
N ASN A 87 -13.01 69.47 -16.66
CA ASN A 87 -12.82 70.48 -15.61
C ASN A 87 -13.39 70.08 -14.23
N LYS A 88 -14.08 68.93 -14.12
CA LYS A 88 -14.64 68.44 -12.85
C LYS A 88 -13.67 67.58 -12.02
N LEU A 89 -12.53 67.19 -12.58
CA LEU A 89 -11.50 66.43 -11.86
C LEU A 89 -10.74 67.33 -10.89
N LYS A 90 -10.54 66.89 -9.65
CA LYS A 90 -9.65 67.59 -8.70
C LYS A 90 -8.20 67.22 -8.97
N ILE A 91 -7.29 68.20 -8.98
CA ILE A 91 -5.86 67.95 -9.15
C ILE A 91 -5.19 67.90 -7.77
N HIS A 92 -4.28 66.95 -7.55
CA HIS A 92 -3.47 66.85 -6.33
C HIS A 92 -2.01 66.54 -6.70
N GLY A 93 -1.06 67.39 -6.31
CA GLY A 93 0.36 67.21 -6.60
C GLY A 93 1.16 66.72 -5.40
N PHE A 94 2.13 65.83 -5.62
CA PHE A 94 3.11 65.41 -4.59
C PHE A 94 4.53 65.78 -5.00
N THR A 95 5.38 66.02 -3.99
CA THR A 95 6.80 66.35 -4.18
C THR A 95 7.64 65.14 -4.60
N SER A 96 7.32 63.96 -4.07
CA SER A 96 8.04 62.72 -4.34
C SER A 96 7.08 61.59 -4.69
N GLU A 97 7.55 60.63 -5.49
CA GLU A 97 6.82 59.38 -5.73
C GLU A 97 6.63 58.58 -4.43
N LYS A 98 7.55 58.67 -3.47
CA LYS A 98 7.42 57.98 -2.17
C LYS A 98 6.25 58.51 -1.35
N ASP A 99 6.09 59.83 -1.30
CA ASP A 99 4.99 60.48 -0.57
C ASP A 99 3.63 60.04 -1.13
N PHE A 100 3.54 59.95 -2.46
CA PHE A 100 2.37 59.41 -3.15
C PHE A 100 2.10 57.95 -2.79
N GLU A 101 3.12 57.10 -2.73
CA GLU A 101 2.93 55.68 -2.37
C GLU A 101 2.48 55.48 -0.93
N GLU A 102 2.97 56.29 0.01
CA GLU A 102 2.50 56.28 1.40
C GLU A 102 1.04 56.72 1.50
N TYR A 103 0.65 57.77 0.77
CA TYR A 103 -0.75 58.22 0.68
C TYR A 103 -1.68 57.11 0.20
N ILE A 104 -1.31 56.38 -0.86
CA ILE A 104 -2.13 55.27 -1.37
C ILE A 104 -2.20 54.10 -0.38
N LYS A 105 -1.10 53.77 0.31
CA LYS A 105 -1.05 52.60 1.21
C LYS A 105 -1.89 52.80 2.48
N TYR A 106 -1.88 54.00 3.05
CA TYR A 106 -2.37 54.25 4.41
C TYR A 106 -3.59 55.17 4.51
N ASP A 107 -3.81 56.08 3.56
CA ASP A 107 -4.94 57.02 3.64
C ASP A 107 -6.25 56.39 3.14
N LYS A 108 -7.36 56.64 3.85
CA LYS A 108 -8.70 56.20 3.47
C LYS A 108 -9.27 56.96 2.27
N ASN A 109 -8.79 58.17 2.00
CA ASN A 109 -9.24 58.98 0.86
C ASN A 109 -8.62 58.54 -0.48
N SER A 110 -7.58 57.72 -0.44
CA SER A 110 -6.88 57.17 -1.63
C SER A 110 -7.79 56.45 -2.63
N ASP A 111 -8.94 55.92 -2.19
CA ASP A 111 -9.94 55.29 -3.05
C ASP A 111 -10.52 56.23 -4.14
N HIS A 112 -10.41 57.55 -3.96
CA HIS A 112 -10.85 58.57 -4.92
C HIS A 112 -9.79 58.94 -5.97
N VAL A 113 -8.55 58.47 -5.83
CA VAL A 113 -7.50 58.71 -6.82
C VAL A 113 -7.82 57.89 -8.07
N MET A 114 -8.10 58.57 -9.18
CA MET A 114 -8.38 57.93 -10.46
C MET A 114 -7.09 57.38 -11.09
N ALA A 115 -6.11 58.26 -11.27
CA ALA A 115 -4.81 57.96 -11.86
C ALA A 115 -3.77 58.95 -11.33
N ALA A 116 -2.51 58.53 -11.32
CA ALA A 116 -1.36 59.42 -11.08
C ALA A 116 -0.46 59.47 -12.32
N ILE A 117 0.07 60.65 -12.63
CA ILE A 117 1.03 60.91 -13.71
C ILE A 117 2.37 61.24 -13.09
N VAL A 118 3.38 60.38 -13.28
CA VAL A 118 4.72 60.56 -12.69
C VAL A 118 5.72 60.78 -13.80
N PHE A 119 6.35 61.95 -13.85
CA PHE A 119 7.40 62.24 -14.83
C PHE A 119 8.76 61.73 -14.35
N ASP A 120 9.47 61.01 -15.22
CA ASP A 120 10.79 60.41 -14.95
C ASP A 120 11.91 61.37 -15.42
N HIS A 121 11.95 62.52 -14.76
CA HIS A 121 12.95 63.57 -14.98
C HIS A 121 13.27 64.31 -13.69
N ASP A 122 14.55 64.54 -13.44
CA ASP A 122 15.03 65.27 -12.27
C ASP A 122 14.95 66.78 -12.51
N PHE A 123 13.82 67.39 -12.15
CA PHE A 123 13.67 68.86 -12.14
C PHE A 123 14.37 69.43 -10.91
N VAL A 124 15.58 69.96 -11.08
CA VAL A 124 16.42 70.49 -10.00
C VAL A 124 15.92 71.88 -9.59
N HIS A 125 15.46 72.68 -10.54
CA HIS A 125 14.86 73.99 -10.35
C HIS A 125 13.40 74.00 -10.81
N SER A 126 12.55 74.85 -10.20
CA SER A 126 11.12 74.92 -10.54
C SER A 126 10.84 75.39 -11.97
N GLU A 127 11.76 76.17 -12.54
CA GLU A 127 11.68 76.73 -13.90
C GLU A 127 12.30 75.83 -14.99
N ASP A 128 12.80 74.65 -14.63
CA ASP A 128 13.43 73.73 -15.59
C ASP A 128 12.43 73.33 -16.70
N PRO A 129 12.77 73.51 -18.00
CA PRO A 129 11.87 73.20 -19.10
C PRO A 129 11.71 71.70 -19.30
N LEU A 130 10.55 71.28 -19.84
CA LEU A 130 10.35 69.89 -20.23
C LEU A 130 11.36 69.49 -21.34
N PRO A 131 12.04 68.32 -21.24
CA PRO A 131 12.94 67.84 -22.29
C PRO A 131 12.19 67.39 -23.56
N LEU A 132 12.90 67.31 -24.69
CA LEU A 132 12.34 66.76 -25.94
C LEU A 132 12.16 65.23 -25.90
N GLU A 133 12.88 64.54 -25.02
CA GLU A 133 12.71 63.11 -24.75
C GLU A 133 11.97 62.97 -23.42
N VAL A 134 10.65 62.81 -23.49
CA VAL A 134 9.78 62.80 -22.30
C VAL A 134 9.49 61.37 -21.90
N ARG A 135 9.79 61.04 -20.63
CA ARG A 135 9.51 59.74 -20.03
C ARG A 135 8.55 59.93 -18.86
N TYR A 136 7.44 59.19 -18.85
CA TYR A 136 6.48 59.26 -17.75
C TYR A 136 5.76 57.93 -17.52
N HIS A 137 5.33 57.72 -16.29
CA HIS A 137 4.61 56.53 -15.86
C HIS A 137 3.17 56.90 -15.48
N LEU A 138 2.21 56.11 -15.95
CA LEU A 138 0.82 56.17 -15.50
C LEU A 138 0.59 55.16 -14.39
N ARG A 139 0.02 55.63 -13.28
CA ARG A 139 -0.29 54.81 -12.10
C ARG A 139 -1.78 54.80 -11.82
N PHE A 140 -2.45 53.74 -12.29
CA PHE A 140 -3.85 53.47 -11.99
C PHE A 140 -3.99 52.51 -10.82
N SER A 141 -5.16 52.51 -10.18
CA SER A 141 -5.53 51.54 -9.15
C SER A 141 -5.21 50.11 -9.59
N TYR A 142 -4.53 49.35 -8.74
CA TYR A 142 -4.22 47.95 -9.03
C TYR A 142 -5.51 47.13 -9.29
N LEU A 143 -6.53 47.38 -8.48
CA LEU A 143 -7.82 46.71 -8.60
C LEU A 143 -8.71 47.47 -9.60
N LEU A 144 -9.24 46.74 -10.59
CA LEU A 144 -10.10 47.29 -11.65
C LEU A 144 -11.47 47.69 -11.07
N ARG A 145 -11.94 48.90 -11.38
CA ARG A 145 -13.14 49.49 -10.75
C ARG A 145 -14.39 49.36 -11.62
N ASN A 146 -14.22 49.16 -12.93
CA ASN A 146 -15.27 49.16 -13.93
C ASN A 146 -15.34 47.83 -14.70
N THR A 147 -15.29 46.69 -13.99
CA THR A 147 -15.40 45.34 -14.59
C THR A 147 -16.85 44.90 -14.77
N SER A 148 -17.17 44.30 -15.92
CA SER A 148 -18.49 43.73 -16.22
C SER A 148 -18.82 42.56 -15.28
N ARG A 149 -20.12 42.32 -15.00
CA ARG A 149 -20.56 41.16 -14.20
C ARG A 149 -20.17 39.82 -14.85
N SER A 150 -19.98 39.77 -16.17
CA SER A 150 -19.56 38.56 -16.88
C SER A 150 -18.11 38.17 -16.62
N THR A 151 -17.22 39.10 -16.24
CA THR A 151 -15.85 38.77 -15.79
C THR A 151 -15.79 38.28 -14.34
N ARG A 152 -16.90 38.36 -13.59
CA ARG A 152 -17.04 37.65 -12.31
C ARG A 152 -17.48 36.19 -12.48
N LEU A 153 -17.86 35.78 -13.69
CA LEU A 153 -18.30 34.43 -14.02
C LEU A 153 -17.15 33.62 -14.64
N LEU A 154 -16.70 32.62 -13.87
CA LEU A 154 -16.32 31.26 -14.27
C LEU A 154 -15.00 30.98 -15.02
N VAL A 155 -14.09 30.33 -14.27
CA VAL A 155 -13.25 29.16 -14.63
C VAL A 155 -12.15 29.31 -15.71
N ILE A 156 -11.72 30.53 -16.01
CA ILE A 156 -10.35 30.76 -16.49
C ILE A 156 -9.53 31.07 -15.22
N PRO A 157 -8.30 30.52 -15.04
CA PRO A 157 -7.53 30.78 -13.82
C PRO A 157 -7.55 32.28 -13.53
N LYS A 158 -7.85 32.64 -12.27
CA LYS A 158 -7.99 34.02 -11.76
C LYS A 158 -6.69 34.85 -11.85
N GLU A 159 -5.81 34.50 -12.79
CA GLU A 159 -4.53 35.13 -13.10
C GLU A 159 -4.70 36.50 -13.78
N ASP A 160 -5.89 36.80 -14.33
CA ASP A 160 -6.20 38.07 -15.00
C ASP A 160 -6.82 39.09 -14.02
N HIS A 161 -6.21 39.29 -12.85
CA HIS A 161 -6.58 40.38 -11.94
C HIS A 161 -5.54 41.50 -11.97
N GLY A 162 -6.02 42.72 -12.21
CA GLY A 162 -5.19 43.92 -12.29
C GLY A 162 -4.62 44.17 -13.69
N TRP A 163 -3.44 44.76 -13.75
CA TRP A 163 -2.85 45.27 -14.99
C TRP A 163 -1.98 44.26 -15.77
N CYS A 164 -1.66 43.11 -15.16
CA CYS A 164 -0.83 42.02 -15.73
C CYS A 164 0.54 42.46 -16.27
N THR A 165 1.18 43.49 -15.69
CA THR A 165 2.46 44.02 -16.20
C THR A 165 3.65 43.09 -16.06
N ASP A 166 3.49 41.95 -15.38
CA ASP A 166 4.48 40.87 -15.27
C ASP A 166 4.51 39.95 -16.50
N ARG A 167 3.51 40.02 -17.39
CA ARG A 167 3.35 39.09 -18.52
C ARG A 167 2.87 39.82 -19.77
N LEU A 168 3.44 39.47 -20.92
CA LEU A 168 3.03 40.05 -22.21
C LEU A 168 1.81 39.36 -22.84
N PHE A 169 1.64 38.06 -22.54
CA PHE A 169 0.60 37.17 -23.04
C PHE A 169 0.00 36.32 -21.89
N PRO A 170 -1.24 35.84 -22.03
CA PRO A 170 -1.83 34.88 -21.10
C PRO A 170 -1.07 33.55 -21.11
N VAL A 171 -1.06 32.85 -19.96
CA VAL A 171 -0.42 31.53 -19.80
C VAL A 171 -1.05 30.48 -20.72
N TYR A 172 -2.36 30.58 -20.92
CA TYR A 172 -3.13 29.73 -21.82
C TYR A 172 -3.68 30.57 -22.97
N LEU A 173 -3.18 30.33 -24.18
CA LEU A 173 -3.69 30.98 -25.40
C LEU A 173 -5.03 30.37 -25.79
N SER A 174 -6.07 31.18 -25.85
CA SER A 174 -7.39 30.75 -26.30
C SER A 174 -7.40 30.53 -27.81
N GLN A 175 -8.19 29.55 -28.29
CA GLN A 175 -8.36 29.34 -29.74
C GLN A 175 -9.10 30.51 -30.41
N GLY A 176 -9.98 31.20 -29.68
CA GLY A 176 -10.67 32.43 -30.09
C GLY A 176 -9.99 33.71 -29.61
N PRO A 177 -10.53 34.89 -29.96
CA PRO A 177 -10.03 36.16 -29.47
C PRO A 177 -10.37 36.31 -27.99
N ARG A 178 -9.39 36.79 -27.21
CA ARG A 178 -9.57 37.06 -25.78
C ARG A 178 -10.71 38.06 -25.56
N ASN A 179 -11.61 37.76 -24.61
CA ASN A 179 -12.81 38.56 -24.31
C ASN A 179 -13.64 38.88 -25.59
N PRO A 180 -14.25 37.87 -26.24
CA PRO A 180 -14.88 38.02 -27.56
C PRO A 180 -16.11 38.93 -27.53
N LEU A 181 -16.81 39.01 -26.40
CA LEU A 181 -18.02 39.82 -26.21
C LEU A 181 -17.75 41.29 -25.88
N GLU A 182 -16.49 41.65 -25.56
CA GLU A 182 -16.16 42.96 -25.01
C GLU A 182 -15.39 43.79 -26.05
N PRO A 183 -15.97 44.77 -26.75
CA PRO A 183 -15.33 45.46 -27.87
C PRO A 183 -14.11 46.32 -27.48
N ASP A 184 -13.87 46.51 -26.19
CA ASP A 184 -12.89 47.41 -25.58
C ASP A 184 -11.58 46.72 -25.15
N GLY A 185 -11.42 45.41 -25.35
CA GLY A 185 -10.22 44.70 -24.89
C GLY A 185 -10.49 43.72 -23.75
N GLY A 186 -11.48 44.00 -22.92
CA GLY A 186 -11.58 43.37 -21.62
C GLY A 186 -10.39 43.70 -20.72
N VAL A 187 -10.21 42.92 -19.66
CA VAL A 187 -9.04 42.98 -18.76
C VAL A 187 -7.75 42.98 -19.61
N PRO A 188 -6.68 43.75 -19.35
CA PRO A 188 -6.45 44.60 -18.19
C PRO A 188 -7.31 45.88 -18.15
N GLY A 189 -8.12 46.14 -19.18
CA GLY A 189 -9.13 47.20 -19.13
C GLY A 189 -8.64 48.58 -19.54
N TYR A 190 -7.60 48.67 -20.38
CA TYR A 190 -6.99 49.93 -20.82
C TYR A 190 -7.99 50.98 -21.37
N ILE A 191 -9.03 50.57 -22.12
CA ILE A 191 -10.10 51.49 -22.55
C ILE A 191 -11.07 51.79 -21.39
N ARG A 192 -11.63 50.76 -20.73
CA ARG A 192 -12.73 50.92 -19.74
C ARG A 192 -12.37 51.66 -18.46
N GLU A 193 -11.11 51.53 -18.01
CA GLU A 193 -10.60 52.24 -16.83
C GLU A 193 -10.11 53.66 -17.20
N GLY A 194 -10.13 54.04 -18.48
CA GLY A 194 -9.74 55.36 -18.95
C GLY A 194 -8.23 55.55 -19.13
N PHE A 195 -7.43 54.48 -19.07
CA PHE A 195 -5.97 54.56 -19.24
C PHE A 195 -5.59 55.19 -20.57
N LEU A 196 -6.19 54.75 -21.68
CA LEU A 196 -5.88 55.30 -23.01
C LEU A 196 -6.32 56.76 -23.17
N ALA A 197 -7.38 57.17 -22.47
CA ALA A 197 -7.85 58.56 -22.50
C ALA A 197 -6.87 59.48 -21.74
N VAL A 198 -6.39 59.05 -20.57
CA VAL A 198 -5.37 59.79 -19.81
C VAL A 198 -4.04 59.81 -20.57
N GLN A 199 -3.61 58.67 -21.11
CA GLN A 199 -2.40 58.59 -21.94
C GLN A 199 -2.46 59.59 -23.10
N HIS A 200 -3.51 59.53 -23.93
CA HIS A 200 -3.65 60.41 -25.08
C HIS A 200 -3.73 61.89 -24.68
N ALA A 201 -4.36 62.22 -23.56
CA ALA A 201 -4.44 63.59 -23.05
C ALA A 201 -3.06 64.12 -22.61
N VAL A 202 -2.25 63.30 -21.94
CA VAL A 202 -0.87 63.64 -21.55
C VAL A 202 0.01 63.80 -22.78
N ASP A 203 -0.02 62.85 -23.72
CA ASP A 203 0.74 62.91 -24.96
C ASP A 203 0.39 64.16 -25.78
N LYS A 204 -0.90 64.51 -25.84
CA LYS A 204 -1.38 65.73 -26.51
C LYS A 204 -0.96 67.01 -25.80
N ALA A 205 -0.88 67.02 -24.46
CA ALA A 205 -0.38 68.15 -23.70
C ALA A 205 1.12 68.35 -23.95
N ILE A 206 1.92 67.27 -23.97
CA ILE A 206 3.35 67.30 -24.31
C ILE A 206 3.55 67.80 -25.74
N MET A 207 2.77 67.28 -26.70
CA MET A 207 2.80 67.76 -28.09
C MET A 207 2.51 69.26 -28.18
N LYS A 208 1.48 69.76 -27.48
CA LYS A 208 1.13 71.19 -27.47
C LYS A 208 2.20 72.06 -26.83
N TYR A 209 2.85 71.57 -25.77
CA TYR A 209 3.91 72.30 -25.06
C TYR A 209 5.13 72.57 -25.98
N HIS A 210 5.48 71.63 -26.86
CA HIS A 210 6.61 71.78 -27.78
C HIS A 210 6.24 72.21 -29.21
N ALA A 211 4.95 72.30 -29.55
CA ALA A 211 4.51 72.63 -30.91
C ALA A 211 4.78 74.10 -31.27
N LYS A 212 5.30 74.33 -32.49
CA LYS A 212 5.27 75.66 -33.14
C LYS A 212 3.84 75.98 -33.60
N GLU A 213 3.43 77.25 -33.63
CA GLU A 213 2.04 77.66 -33.93
C GLU A 213 1.44 77.00 -35.19
N ALA A 214 2.18 76.93 -36.29
CA ALA A 214 1.75 76.28 -37.54
C ALA A 214 1.55 74.76 -37.42
N SER A 215 2.31 74.09 -36.54
CA SER A 215 2.20 72.64 -36.30
C SER A 215 1.10 72.27 -35.30
N ALA A 216 0.66 73.21 -34.46
CA ALA A 216 -0.44 73.02 -33.53
C ALA A 216 -1.80 72.88 -34.25
N GLU A 217 -1.94 73.47 -35.45
CA GLU A 217 -3.15 73.37 -36.27
C GLU A 217 -3.36 71.93 -36.82
N ILE A 218 -2.27 71.23 -37.15
CA ILE A 218 -2.29 69.83 -37.61
C ILE A 218 -2.79 68.89 -36.51
N VAL A 219 -2.40 69.13 -35.26
CA VAL A 219 -2.88 68.36 -34.09
C VAL A 219 -4.37 68.57 -33.85
N LYS A 220 -4.90 69.77 -34.13
CA LYS A 220 -6.34 70.05 -34.00
C LYS A 220 -7.19 69.32 -35.05
N HIS A 221 -6.65 69.10 -36.24
CA HIS A 221 -7.35 68.42 -37.34
C HIS A 221 -7.11 66.90 -37.41
N THR A 222 -6.36 66.33 -36.48
CA THR A 222 -6.08 64.90 -36.41
C THR A 222 -6.91 64.23 -35.32
N THR A 223 -7.60 63.14 -35.66
CA THR A 223 -8.38 62.34 -34.70
C THR A 223 -7.86 60.90 -34.68
N VAL A 224 -7.53 60.40 -33.49
CA VAL A 224 -7.05 59.03 -33.28
C VAL A 224 -8.19 58.16 -32.75
N PHE A 225 -8.42 57.02 -33.39
CA PHE A 225 -9.32 55.97 -32.94
C PHE A 225 -8.55 54.70 -32.65
N ILE A 226 -9.02 53.92 -31.68
CA ILE A 226 -8.48 52.60 -31.38
C ILE A 226 -9.51 51.54 -31.76
N LYS A 227 -9.07 50.47 -32.41
CA LYS A 227 -9.93 49.37 -32.84
C LYS A 227 -9.25 48.02 -32.63
N ARG A 228 -10.02 47.00 -32.28
CA ARG A 228 -9.49 45.63 -32.17
C ARG A 228 -9.29 44.99 -33.54
N PHE A 229 -8.34 44.06 -33.63
CA PHE A 229 -8.19 43.20 -34.80
C PHE A 229 -9.49 42.41 -35.07
N PRO A 230 -9.94 42.32 -36.33
CA PRO A 230 -10.99 41.38 -36.69
C PRO A 230 -10.49 39.95 -36.52
N PHE A 231 -11.37 39.04 -36.10
CA PHE A 231 -11.02 37.64 -35.88
C PHE A 231 -11.83 36.73 -36.82
N PRO A 232 -11.20 35.73 -37.48
CA PRO A 232 -11.92 34.79 -38.35
C PRO A 232 -12.88 33.91 -37.54
N ALA A 233 -13.78 33.19 -38.23
CA ALA A 233 -14.65 32.23 -37.56
C ALA A 233 -13.82 31.15 -36.83
N PHE A 234 -14.23 30.78 -35.62
CA PHE A 234 -13.52 29.83 -34.76
C PHE A 234 -14.50 28.94 -33.97
N LEU A 235 -13.98 27.84 -33.45
CA LEU A 235 -14.73 26.95 -32.56
C LEU A 235 -14.44 27.32 -31.11
N ASP A 236 -15.48 27.66 -30.37
CA ASP A 236 -15.40 27.88 -28.93
C ASP A 236 -15.62 26.56 -28.20
N ASP A 237 -14.54 26.03 -27.62
CA ASP A 237 -14.47 24.72 -27.00
C ASP A 237 -13.85 24.81 -25.59
N ASN A 238 -14.70 25.09 -24.61
CA ASN A 238 -14.31 25.20 -23.20
C ASN A 238 -13.73 23.90 -22.63
N PHE A 239 -14.03 22.74 -23.23
CA PHE A 239 -13.51 21.46 -22.77
C PHE A 239 -11.99 21.40 -22.90
N LEU A 240 -11.41 21.92 -23.99
CA LEU A 240 -9.95 21.91 -24.18
C LEU A 240 -9.24 22.80 -23.15
N THR A 241 -9.85 23.92 -22.80
CA THR A 241 -9.33 24.81 -21.75
C THR A 241 -9.30 24.08 -20.40
N TYR A 242 -10.40 23.43 -20.00
CA TYR A 242 -10.45 22.65 -18.76
C TYR A 242 -9.52 21.44 -18.78
N LEU A 243 -9.42 20.76 -19.93
CA LEU A 243 -8.56 19.61 -20.09
C LEU A 243 -7.09 19.99 -19.87
N SER A 244 -6.65 21.15 -20.37
CA SER A 244 -5.25 21.58 -20.26
C SER A 244 -4.74 21.67 -18.81
N GLN A 245 -5.61 21.96 -17.84
CA GLN A 245 -5.28 22.01 -16.41
C GLN A 245 -5.38 20.65 -15.73
N ILE A 246 -6.36 19.83 -16.12
CA ILE A 246 -6.64 18.53 -15.50
C ILE A 246 -5.74 17.41 -16.06
N TRP A 247 -5.22 17.58 -17.28
CA TRP A 247 -4.50 16.54 -18.01
C TRP A 247 -3.22 16.05 -17.33
N PRO A 248 -2.30 16.93 -16.88
CA PRO A 248 -1.06 16.49 -16.23
C PRO A 248 -1.27 15.66 -14.95
N PRO A 249 -2.08 16.10 -13.95
CA PRO A 249 -2.29 15.30 -12.75
C PRO A 249 -3.05 14.01 -13.05
N MET A 250 -4.03 14.03 -13.96
CA MET A 250 -4.79 12.83 -14.31
C MET A 250 -3.93 11.73 -14.95
N ILE A 251 -3.01 12.08 -15.86
CA ILE A 251 -2.04 11.12 -16.43
C ILE A 251 -1.14 10.55 -15.34
N LEU A 252 -0.58 11.42 -14.49
CA LEU A 252 0.28 10.99 -13.40
C LEU A 252 -0.45 9.99 -12.48
N PHE A 253 -1.73 10.21 -12.21
CA PHE A 253 -2.54 9.32 -11.39
C PHE A 253 -2.84 7.97 -12.06
N ILE A 254 -3.19 7.97 -13.34
CA ILE A 254 -3.42 6.73 -14.10
C ILE A 254 -2.19 5.81 -14.02
N PHE A 255 -0.99 6.36 -14.21
CA PHE A 255 0.25 5.58 -14.18
C PHE A 255 0.79 5.30 -12.77
N SER A 256 0.44 6.12 -11.76
CA SER A 256 0.90 5.90 -10.38
C SER A 256 0.48 4.53 -9.82
N LEU A 257 -0.72 4.07 -10.20
CA LEU A 257 -1.31 2.84 -9.68
C LEU A 257 -0.62 1.60 -10.23
N THR A 258 -0.30 1.61 -11.53
CA THR A 258 0.45 0.52 -12.16
C THR A 258 1.88 0.45 -11.62
N VAL A 259 2.51 1.60 -11.38
CA VAL A 259 3.83 1.65 -10.71
C VAL A 259 3.74 1.07 -9.30
N LEU A 260 2.75 1.47 -8.49
CA LEU A 260 2.59 0.95 -7.12
C LEU A 260 2.30 -0.56 -7.07
N THR A 261 1.50 -1.09 -7.99
CA THR A 261 1.20 -2.54 -8.04
C THR A 261 2.42 -3.36 -8.50
N ILE A 262 3.18 -2.86 -9.47
CA ILE A 262 4.45 -3.48 -9.90
C ILE A 262 5.46 -3.47 -8.75
N LEU A 263 5.66 -2.32 -8.09
CA LEU A 263 6.59 -2.20 -6.99
C LEU A 263 6.22 -3.15 -5.85
N HIS A 264 4.93 -3.25 -5.50
CA HIS A 264 4.44 -4.20 -4.50
C HIS A 264 4.71 -5.65 -4.88
N THR A 265 4.43 -6.05 -6.12
CA THR A 265 4.65 -7.44 -6.56
C THR A 265 6.12 -7.81 -6.53
N ILE A 266 7.01 -6.91 -6.95
CA ILE A 266 8.47 -7.10 -6.88
C ILE A 266 8.92 -7.20 -5.43
N VAL A 267 8.49 -6.29 -4.56
CA VAL A 267 8.86 -6.28 -3.13
C VAL A 267 8.35 -7.54 -2.44
N GLN A 268 7.10 -7.94 -2.67
CA GLN A 268 6.52 -9.14 -2.08
C GLN A 268 7.25 -10.40 -2.57
N GLU A 269 7.63 -10.48 -3.85
CA GLU A 269 8.41 -11.58 -4.39
C GLU A 269 9.81 -11.64 -3.75
N LYS A 270 10.47 -10.49 -3.57
CA LYS A 270 11.76 -10.40 -2.87
C LYS A 270 11.64 -10.81 -1.41
N GLU A 271 10.63 -10.34 -0.68
CA GLU A 271 10.42 -10.68 0.74
C GLU A 271 10.10 -12.17 0.95
N THR A 272 9.30 -12.76 0.07
CA THR A 272 8.92 -14.18 0.18
C THR A 272 10.04 -15.13 -0.20
N LYS A 273 10.93 -14.74 -1.12
CA LYS A 273 12.04 -15.59 -1.63
C LYS A 273 13.38 -15.38 -0.92
N LEU A 274 13.60 -14.25 -0.23
CA LEU A 274 14.87 -13.93 0.46
C LEU A 274 14.87 -14.26 1.96
N LYS A 275 14.20 -15.33 2.41
CA LYS A 275 14.45 -15.88 3.75
C LYS A 275 15.81 -16.60 3.79
N VAL A 276 16.89 -15.87 3.53
CA VAL A 276 18.26 -16.31 3.74
C VAL A 276 18.61 -15.96 5.18
N PHE A 277 18.84 -16.99 5.98
CA PHE A 277 19.23 -16.84 7.38
C PHE A 277 20.64 -16.23 7.46
N LYS A 278 20.74 -14.98 7.93
CA LYS A 278 21.99 -14.44 8.47
C LYS A 278 21.95 -14.61 9.98
N MET A 279 22.82 -15.48 10.50
CA MET A 279 22.95 -15.75 11.92
C MET A 279 24.06 -14.85 12.49
N GLY A 280 23.72 -13.59 12.80
CA GLY A 280 24.61 -12.66 13.54
C GLY A 280 25.98 -12.34 12.90
N ASN A 281 26.85 -11.70 13.70
CA ASN A 281 28.24 -11.33 13.38
C ASN A 281 29.27 -12.37 13.84
N THR A 282 28.84 -13.48 14.44
CA THR A 282 29.73 -14.54 14.91
C THR A 282 29.93 -15.59 13.82
N VAL A 283 31.16 -15.72 13.32
CA VAL A 283 31.52 -16.77 12.35
C VAL A 283 31.50 -18.12 13.06
N LYS A 284 30.41 -18.87 12.91
CA LYS A 284 30.33 -20.26 13.37
C LYS A 284 30.62 -21.18 12.18
N GLU A 285 31.67 -21.99 12.28
CA GLU A 285 31.98 -23.01 11.28
C GLU A 285 30.81 -24.00 11.18
N ALA A 286 30.20 -24.09 10.00
CA ALA A 286 28.99 -24.89 9.80
C ALA A 286 29.29 -26.39 9.62
N VAL A 287 30.46 -26.73 9.08
CA VAL A 287 30.96 -28.10 8.89
C VAL A 287 32.48 -28.04 9.03
N ARG A 288 33.08 -28.93 9.84
CA ARG A 288 34.52 -28.94 10.12
C ARG A 288 35.12 -30.30 9.78
N ASN A 289 36.09 -30.34 8.87
CA ASN A 289 36.86 -31.54 8.46
C ASN A 289 36.00 -32.80 8.20
N LEU A 290 34.89 -32.66 7.47
CA LEU A 290 34.05 -33.79 7.08
C LEU A 290 34.64 -34.51 5.86
N THR A 291 35.04 -35.76 6.04
CA THR A 291 35.45 -36.67 4.95
C THR A 291 34.41 -37.77 4.82
N LEU A 292 33.79 -37.91 3.64
CA LEU A 292 32.73 -38.89 3.40
C LEU A 292 32.82 -39.39 1.95
N ASN A 293 32.70 -40.70 1.75
CA ASN A 293 32.55 -41.32 0.44
C ASN A 293 31.13 -41.87 0.30
N LEU A 294 30.48 -41.58 -0.84
CA LEU A 294 29.14 -42.06 -1.19
C LEU A 294 29.24 -43.00 -2.39
N TYR A 295 28.64 -44.19 -2.31
CA TYR A 295 28.73 -45.22 -3.35
C TYR A 295 27.43 -45.35 -4.17
N GLU A 296 27.55 -45.72 -5.43
CA GLU A 296 26.41 -45.93 -6.34
C GLU A 296 25.56 -47.13 -5.89
N GLY A 297 24.23 -47.01 -6.00
CA GLY A 297 23.29 -48.05 -5.57
C GLY A 297 23.07 -48.15 -4.06
N GLN A 298 23.71 -47.31 -3.24
CA GLN A 298 23.52 -47.26 -1.79
C GLN A 298 22.65 -46.07 -1.35
N ILE A 299 21.75 -46.32 -0.40
CA ILE A 299 21.03 -45.24 0.30
C ILE A 299 21.89 -44.82 1.48
N THR A 300 22.40 -43.59 1.46
CA THR A 300 23.18 -43.02 2.57
C THR A 300 22.34 -42.01 3.36
N ALA A 301 22.34 -42.09 4.68
CA ALA A 301 21.62 -41.18 5.57
C ALA A 301 22.60 -40.40 6.46
N LEU A 302 22.44 -39.06 6.51
CA LEU A 302 23.17 -38.17 7.41
C LEU A 302 22.29 -37.82 8.62
N LEU A 303 22.63 -38.34 9.79
CA LEU A 303 21.88 -38.15 11.04
C LEU A 303 22.67 -37.27 12.03
N GLY A 304 21.97 -36.52 12.88
CA GLY A 304 22.57 -35.66 13.91
C GLY A 304 21.60 -34.60 14.44
N ASP A 305 22.04 -33.76 15.37
CA ASP A 305 21.18 -32.72 15.97
C ASP A 305 20.90 -31.53 15.03
N ASN A 306 19.83 -30.79 15.32
CA ASN A 306 19.53 -29.54 14.62
C ASN A 306 20.69 -28.54 14.78
N GLY A 307 21.28 -28.12 13.66
CA GLY A 307 22.45 -27.25 13.66
C GLY A 307 23.80 -27.96 13.54
N ALA A 308 23.84 -29.30 13.46
CA ALA A 308 25.07 -30.09 13.25
C ALA A 308 25.68 -29.97 11.82
N GLY A 309 25.15 -29.10 10.96
CA GLY A 309 25.70 -28.87 9.62
C GLY A 309 25.14 -29.74 8.49
N LYS A 310 24.20 -30.65 8.75
CA LYS A 310 23.61 -31.58 7.74
C LYS A 310 23.11 -30.89 6.47
N THR A 311 22.19 -29.93 6.62
CA THR A 311 21.62 -29.19 5.49
C THR A 311 22.68 -28.33 4.81
N THR A 312 23.65 -27.81 5.57
CA THR A 312 24.78 -27.04 5.02
C THR A 312 25.70 -27.92 4.19
N ALA A 313 25.99 -29.15 4.62
CA ALA A 313 26.74 -30.13 3.85
C ALA A 313 26.06 -30.45 2.51
N LEU A 314 24.75 -30.73 2.51
CA LEU A 314 23.97 -30.94 1.28
C LEU A 314 23.88 -29.68 0.41
N SER A 315 23.82 -28.49 1.01
CA SER A 315 23.85 -27.21 0.29
C SER A 315 25.22 -26.93 -0.36
N MET A 316 26.31 -27.40 0.24
CA MET A 316 27.64 -27.37 -0.37
C MET A 316 27.75 -28.39 -1.53
N LEU A 317 27.24 -29.61 -1.35
CA LEU A 317 27.23 -30.65 -2.38
C LEU A 317 26.43 -30.25 -3.64
N THR A 318 25.32 -29.52 -3.44
CA THR A 318 24.47 -29.00 -4.54
C THR A 318 24.98 -27.68 -5.16
N GLY A 319 26.08 -27.13 -4.63
CA GLY A 319 26.68 -25.88 -5.11
C GLY A 319 25.89 -24.62 -4.78
N LEU A 320 25.04 -24.65 -3.75
CA LEU A 320 24.36 -23.46 -3.23
C LEU A 320 25.35 -22.57 -2.46
N PHE A 321 26.30 -23.19 -1.76
CA PHE A 321 27.42 -22.52 -1.09
C PHE A 321 28.75 -23.11 -1.57
N PRO A 322 29.75 -22.28 -1.92
CA PRO A 322 31.09 -22.79 -2.16
C PRO A 322 31.72 -23.27 -0.83
N PRO A 323 32.48 -24.38 -0.82
CA PRO A 323 33.22 -24.79 0.36
C PRO A 323 34.30 -23.76 0.69
N THR A 324 34.44 -23.41 1.98
CA THR A 324 35.47 -22.47 2.46
C THR A 324 36.88 -23.10 2.39
N SER A 325 36.97 -24.41 2.60
CA SER A 325 38.20 -25.21 2.49
C SER A 325 37.86 -26.67 2.19
N GLY A 326 38.77 -27.40 1.53
CA GLY A 326 38.58 -28.81 1.14
C GLY A 326 38.07 -28.99 -0.29
N LYS A 327 37.93 -30.26 -0.72
CA LYS A 327 37.45 -30.64 -2.05
C LYS A 327 36.32 -31.64 -1.92
N ALA A 328 35.31 -31.51 -2.77
CA ALA A 328 34.21 -32.46 -2.89
C ALA A 328 34.01 -32.78 -4.37
N CYS A 329 33.93 -34.07 -4.68
CA CYS A 329 33.79 -34.57 -6.04
C CYS A 329 32.54 -35.45 -6.14
N ILE A 330 31.73 -35.24 -7.18
CA ILE A 330 30.54 -36.05 -7.48
C ILE A 330 30.75 -36.67 -8.87
N TYR A 331 30.79 -38.00 -8.95
CA TYR A 331 31.12 -38.74 -10.19
C TYR A 331 32.43 -38.29 -10.88
N GLY A 332 33.46 -37.98 -10.08
CA GLY A 332 34.75 -37.52 -10.58
C GLY A 332 34.81 -36.03 -10.98
N PHE A 333 33.69 -35.31 -10.93
CA PHE A 333 33.61 -33.87 -11.19
C PHE A 333 33.75 -33.07 -9.90
N GLU A 334 34.62 -32.05 -9.89
CA GLU A 334 34.86 -31.20 -8.71
C GLU A 334 33.81 -30.09 -8.64
N ILE A 335 33.13 -29.95 -7.50
CA ILE A 335 31.99 -29.01 -7.30
C ILE A 335 32.34 -27.56 -7.67
N THR A 336 33.57 -27.11 -7.38
CA THR A 336 34.01 -25.73 -7.65
C THR A 336 34.31 -25.46 -9.13
N LYS A 337 34.51 -26.49 -9.96
CA LYS A 337 34.89 -26.36 -11.37
C LYS A 337 33.79 -26.82 -12.33
N ASP A 338 33.13 -27.93 -12.03
CA ASP A 338 32.32 -28.70 -12.98
C ASP A 338 30.83 -28.74 -12.61
N MET A 339 30.35 -27.72 -11.88
CA MET A 339 28.99 -27.64 -11.35
C MET A 339 27.88 -27.82 -12.42
N PHE A 340 28.13 -27.39 -13.65
CA PHE A 340 27.17 -27.55 -14.76
C PHE A 340 26.90 -29.03 -15.08
N HIS A 341 27.95 -29.86 -15.12
CA HIS A 341 27.82 -31.30 -15.37
C HIS A 341 27.15 -32.01 -14.19
N ILE A 342 27.53 -31.64 -12.96
CA ILE A 342 26.97 -32.20 -11.72
C ILE A 342 25.46 -31.94 -11.63
N ARG A 343 25.00 -30.72 -11.90
CA ARG A 343 23.56 -30.35 -11.83
C ARG A 343 22.69 -31.06 -12.86
N LYS A 344 23.27 -31.53 -13.97
CA LYS A 344 22.53 -32.30 -14.99
C LYS A 344 22.21 -33.71 -14.48
N SER A 345 23.11 -34.31 -13.69
CA SER A 345 22.95 -35.66 -13.14
C SER A 345 22.37 -35.70 -11.72
N LEU A 346 22.41 -34.59 -10.98
CA LEU A 346 21.97 -34.50 -9.59
C LEU A 346 20.50 -34.09 -9.46
N GLY A 347 19.71 -34.90 -8.77
CA GLY A 347 18.38 -34.53 -8.29
C GLY A 347 18.46 -33.98 -6.86
N PHE A 348 17.84 -32.84 -6.59
CA PHE A 348 17.78 -32.27 -5.23
C PHE A 348 16.34 -31.98 -4.82
N CYS A 349 15.93 -32.54 -3.69
CA CYS A 349 14.64 -32.24 -3.07
C CYS A 349 14.85 -31.39 -1.81
N PRO A 350 14.56 -30.08 -1.84
CA PRO A 350 14.74 -29.20 -0.69
C PRO A 350 13.81 -29.55 0.47
N GLN A 351 14.14 -29.10 1.68
CA GLN A 351 13.31 -29.33 2.89
C GLN A 351 11.92 -28.71 2.77
N HIS A 352 11.80 -27.54 2.13
CA HIS A 352 10.53 -26.89 1.85
C HIS A 352 10.12 -27.12 0.39
N ASP A 353 8.83 -27.40 0.16
CA ASP A 353 8.27 -27.60 -1.18
C ASP A 353 8.32 -26.29 -1.99
N LEU A 354 9.33 -26.14 -2.84
CA LEU A 354 9.52 -25.00 -3.74
C LEU A 354 8.65 -25.15 -5.01
N LEU A 355 7.33 -25.13 -4.83
CA LEU A 355 6.36 -25.33 -5.91
C LEU A 355 5.76 -23.99 -6.37
N PHE A 356 5.52 -23.86 -7.67
CA PHE A 356 4.83 -22.72 -8.25
C PHE A 356 3.31 -22.90 -8.11
N ASP A 357 2.66 -22.15 -7.22
CA ASP A 357 1.22 -22.29 -6.93
C ASP A 357 0.28 -22.15 -8.16
N TYR A 358 0.77 -21.60 -9.26
CA TYR A 358 0.02 -21.32 -10.48
C TYR A 358 0.26 -22.29 -11.63
N LEU A 359 1.25 -23.18 -11.54
CA LEU A 359 1.49 -24.22 -12.54
C LEU A 359 0.77 -25.51 -12.13
N THR A 360 0.24 -26.28 -13.08
CA THR A 360 -0.33 -27.61 -12.78
C THR A 360 0.77 -28.62 -12.43
N VAL A 361 0.40 -29.74 -11.82
CA VAL A 361 1.33 -30.86 -11.56
C VAL A 361 2.10 -31.26 -12.82
N PHE A 362 1.41 -31.40 -13.96
CA PHE A 362 2.05 -31.71 -15.23
C PHE A 362 2.99 -30.59 -15.72
N GLU A 363 2.54 -29.33 -15.66
CA GLU A 363 3.35 -28.17 -16.07
C GLU A 363 4.65 -28.06 -15.25
N HIS A 364 4.63 -28.43 -13.96
CA HIS A 364 5.85 -28.49 -13.13
C HIS A 364 6.84 -29.54 -13.64
N LEU A 365 6.37 -30.78 -13.78
CA LEU A 365 7.24 -31.88 -14.19
C LEU A 365 7.79 -31.63 -15.60
N TYR A 366 6.97 -31.09 -16.49
CA TYR A 366 7.39 -30.69 -17.84
C TYR A 366 8.46 -29.59 -17.80
N PHE A 367 8.28 -28.55 -16.98
CA PHE A 367 9.25 -27.48 -16.84
C PHE A 367 10.61 -27.99 -16.36
N PHE A 368 10.63 -28.81 -15.29
CA PHE A 368 11.89 -29.35 -14.75
C PHE A 368 12.52 -30.44 -15.64
N ALA A 369 11.70 -31.21 -16.38
CA ALA A 369 12.19 -32.13 -17.39
C ALA A 369 12.94 -31.40 -18.52
N GLN A 370 12.37 -30.29 -19.01
CA GLN A 370 13.01 -29.46 -20.03
C GLN A 370 14.31 -28.83 -19.52
N LEU A 371 14.34 -28.37 -18.26
CA LEU A 371 15.58 -27.86 -17.63
C LEU A 371 16.69 -28.91 -17.53
N LYS A 372 16.33 -30.18 -17.37
CA LYS A 372 17.28 -31.31 -17.40
C LYS A 372 17.64 -31.77 -18.83
N ALA A 373 17.24 -31.02 -19.85
CA ALA A 373 17.50 -31.27 -21.26
C ALA A 373 16.94 -32.59 -21.80
N LEU A 374 15.79 -33.04 -21.28
CA LEU A 374 15.01 -34.13 -21.87
C LEU A 374 14.36 -33.69 -23.19
N PRO A 375 14.47 -34.47 -24.28
CA PRO A 375 13.74 -34.19 -25.51
C PRO A 375 12.22 -34.14 -25.29
N PRO A 376 11.49 -33.23 -25.95
CA PRO A 376 10.05 -33.08 -25.76
C PRO A 376 9.25 -34.36 -26.04
N ASP A 377 9.72 -35.21 -26.96
CA ASP A 377 9.07 -36.47 -27.34
C ASP A 377 9.12 -37.54 -26.24
N ILE A 378 10.19 -37.55 -25.44
CA ILE A 378 10.40 -38.50 -24.33
C ILE A 378 9.82 -37.93 -23.03
N CYS A 379 9.84 -36.61 -22.88
CA CYS A 379 9.39 -35.89 -21.71
C CYS A 379 7.95 -36.24 -21.28
N THR A 380 7.02 -36.34 -22.23
CA THR A 380 5.62 -36.67 -21.92
C THR A 380 5.43 -38.10 -21.40
N LYS A 381 6.18 -39.07 -21.95
CA LYS A 381 6.18 -40.48 -21.50
C LYS A 381 6.76 -40.60 -20.10
N GLU A 382 7.91 -39.96 -19.87
CA GLU A 382 8.59 -39.94 -18.58
C GLU A 382 7.72 -39.34 -17.47
N ILE A 383 7.04 -38.21 -17.76
CA ILE A 383 6.14 -37.57 -16.80
C ILE A 383 4.98 -38.47 -16.45
N ASN A 384 4.35 -39.14 -17.41
CA ASN A 384 3.25 -40.07 -17.13
C ASN A 384 3.74 -41.24 -16.27
N ASN A 385 4.91 -41.82 -16.57
CA ASN A 385 5.51 -42.87 -15.75
C ASN A 385 5.71 -42.41 -14.29
N ILE A 386 6.29 -41.23 -14.08
CA ILE A 386 6.48 -40.65 -12.74
C ILE A 386 5.13 -40.38 -12.05
N LEU A 387 4.11 -39.92 -12.77
CA LEU A 387 2.78 -39.72 -12.20
C LEU A 387 2.14 -41.04 -11.76
N ASP A 388 2.38 -42.14 -12.49
CA ASP A 388 1.87 -43.47 -12.14
C ASP A 388 2.60 -44.04 -10.91
N VAL A 389 3.94 -43.93 -10.88
CA VAL A 389 4.77 -44.35 -9.73
C VAL A 389 4.33 -43.65 -8.43
N PHE A 390 4.11 -42.34 -8.48
CA PHE A 390 3.68 -41.58 -7.30
C PHE A 390 2.17 -41.64 -7.02
N LYS A 391 1.41 -42.34 -7.87
CA LYS A 391 -0.06 -42.43 -7.85
C LYS A 391 -0.72 -41.05 -7.82
N MET A 392 -0.29 -40.16 -8.73
CA MET A 392 -0.77 -38.79 -8.88
C MET A 392 -1.45 -38.51 -10.24
N GLY A 393 -1.75 -39.55 -11.03
CA GLY A 393 -2.44 -39.43 -12.33
C GLY A 393 -3.72 -38.60 -12.26
N ASP A 394 -4.59 -38.86 -11.28
CA ASP A 394 -5.88 -38.15 -11.08
C ASP A 394 -5.72 -36.65 -10.77
N LYS A 395 -4.51 -36.24 -10.37
CA LYS A 395 -4.17 -34.87 -9.97
C LYS A 395 -3.26 -34.17 -10.98
N LYS A 396 -3.03 -34.76 -12.15
CA LYS A 396 -2.19 -34.22 -13.25
C LYS A 396 -2.48 -32.76 -13.60
N HIS A 397 -3.76 -32.38 -13.65
CA HIS A 397 -4.20 -31.01 -13.99
C HIS A 397 -4.52 -30.13 -12.77
N SER A 398 -4.29 -30.63 -11.56
CA SER A 398 -4.52 -29.88 -10.34
C SER A 398 -3.34 -28.94 -10.03
N PHE A 399 -3.60 -27.89 -9.25
CA PHE A 399 -2.59 -26.92 -8.83
C PHE A 399 -1.99 -27.31 -7.47
N PRO A 400 -0.70 -27.03 -7.20
CA PRO A 400 -0.08 -27.29 -5.90
C PRO A 400 -0.86 -26.73 -4.73
N LYS A 401 -1.43 -25.53 -4.84
CA LYS A 401 -2.29 -24.94 -3.79
C LYS A 401 -3.48 -25.79 -3.35
N THR A 402 -3.95 -26.70 -4.22
CA THR A 402 -5.06 -27.63 -3.96
C THR A 402 -4.60 -29.00 -3.48
N LEU A 403 -3.30 -29.29 -3.60
CA LEU A 403 -2.70 -30.52 -3.12
C LEU A 403 -2.58 -30.50 -1.60
N SER A 404 -2.79 -31.66 -0.98
CA SER A 404 -2.44 -31.87 0.41
C SER A 404 -0.92 -31.72 0.60
N GLY A 405 -0.45 -31.41 1.81
CA GLY A 405 0.99 -31.31 2.09
C GLY A 405 1.78 -32.55 1.69
N GLY A 406 1.22 -33.75 1.91
CA GLY A 406 1.85 -35.00 1.45
C GLY A 406 1.92 -35.13 -0.07
N MET A 407 0.90 -34.66 -0.80
CA MET A 407 0.92 -34.64 -2.27
C MET A 407 1.86 -33.58 -2.82
N LYS A 408 1.99 -32.42 -2.15
CA LYS A 408 3.03 -31.43 -2.48
C LYS A 408 4.42 -32.03 -2.32
N ARG A 409 4.67 -32.74 -1.23
CA ARG A 409 5.94 -33.43 -1.00
C ARG A 409 6.22 -34.48 -2.06
N LYS A 410 5.21 -35.27 -2.44
CA LYS A 410 5.32 -36.21 -3.58
C LYS A 410 5.72 -35.49 -4.85
N LEU A 411 5.08 -34.37 -5.19
CA LEU A 411 5.44 -33.57 -6.36
C LEU A 411 6.88 -33.04 -6.30
N SER A 412 7.33 -32.54 -5.15
CA SER A 412 8.73 -32.10 -4.95
C SER A 412 9.72 -33.24 -5.19
N ILE A 413 9.42 -34.44 -4.68
CA ILE A 413 10.23 -35.64 -4.90
C ILE A 413 10.19 -36.06 -6.39
N SER A 414 9.01 -36.02 -7.01
CA SER A 414 8.86 -36.29 -8.44
C SER A 414 9.73 -35.34 -9.28
N ILE A 415 9.77 -34.05 -8.95
CA ILE A 415 10.64 -33.06 -9.63
C ILE A 415 12.12 -33.43 -9.50
N ALA A 416 12.57 -33.87 -8.32
CA ALA A 416 13.95 -34.28 -8.10
C ALA A 416 14.33 -35.51 -8.95
N LEU A 417 13.39 -36.46 -9.12
CA LEU A 417 13.59 -37.72 -9.85
C LEU A 417 13.42 -37.62 -11.37
N VAL A 418 12.66 -36.64 -11.88
CA VAL A 418 12.45 -36.42 -13.33
C VAL A 418 13.78 -36.35 -14.07
N GLY A 419 13.91 -37.05 -15.21
CA GLY A 419 15.08 -36.95 -16.09
C GLY A 419 16.25 -37.87 -15.77
N ASN A 420 15.99 -39.04 -15.16
CA ASN A 420 16.98 -40.07 -14.86
C ASN A 420 18.22 -39.53 -14.13
N SER A 421 18.00 -38.81 -13.02
CA SER A 421 19.10 -38.36 -12.16
C SER A 421 19.87 -39.55 -11.59
N LYS A 422 21.18 -39.60 -11.86
CA LYS A 422 22.08 -40.69 -11.43
C LYS A 422 22.33 -40.69 -9.92
N SER A 423 22.43 -39.50 -9.33
CA SER A 423 22.49 -39.29 -7.88
C SER A 423 21.30 -38.43 -7.45
N CYS A 424 20.58 -38.85 -6.41
CA CYS A 424 19.47 -38.09 -5.84
C CYS A 424 19.74 -37.81 -4.36
N ASP A 425 20.01 -36.55 -4.04
CA ASP A 425 20.20 -36.10 -2.67
C ASP A 425 18.85 -35.69 -2.09
N PHE A 426 18.34 -36.52 -1.19
CA PHE A 426 17.10 -36.24 -0.47
C PHE A 426 17.40 -35.70 0.92
N VAL A 427 16.85 -34.54 1.25
CA VAL A 427 16.75 -34.12 2.65
C VAL A 427 15.50 -34.77 3.24
N ILE A 428 15.64 -35.93 3.88
CA ILE A 428 14.59 -36.58 4.66
C ILE A 428 15.06 -36.63 6.11
N GLU A 429 14.34 -35.97 7.02
CA GLU A 429 14.46 -36.25 8.45
C GLU A 429 13.86 -37.64 8.69
N ILE A 430 14.71 -38.63 8.92
CA ILE A 430 14.28 -39.95 9.40
C ILE A 430 14.45 -39.93 10.92
N GLU A 431 13.33 -40.04 11.64
CA GLU A 431 13.36 -40.35 13.07
C GLU A 431 13.79 -41.81 13.23
N VAL A 432 14.96 -42.04 13.81
CA VAL A 432 15.41 -43.37 14.26
C VAL A 432 15.97 -43.23 15.68
N ASP A 433 15.68 -44.22 16.51
CA ASP A 433 16.05 -44.33 17.93
C ASP A 433 17.49 -43.90 18.26
N PRO A 434 17.72 -43.13 19.35
CA PRO A 434 19.05 -42.86 19.84
C PRO A 434 19.47 -43.93 20.85
N THR A 435 20.14 -44.96 20.38
CA THR A 435 21.16 -45.63 21.21
C THR A 435 22.46 -45.57 20.43
N PHE A 436 23.53 -45.16 21.12
CA PHE A 436 24.90 -44.92 20.61
C PHE A 436 25.16 -43.53 20.02
N GLY A 437 25.66 -42.62 20.89
CA GLY A 437 26.39 -41.43 20.49
C GLY A 437 27.89 -41.74 20.43
N HIS A 438 28.45 -41.67 19.23
CA HIS A 438 29.83 -41.30 18.82
C HIS A 438 29.91 -41.61 17.31
N VAL A 439 30.51 -40.73 16.49
CA VAL A 439 30.74 -41.04 15.07
C VAL A 439 31.82 -42.12 15.00
N PHE A 440 31.40 -43.37 14.97
CA PHE A 440 32.23 -44.48 14.56
C PHE A 440 32.20 -44.58 13.04
N GLU A 441 33.38 -44.62 12.40
CA GLU A 441 33.54 -45.53 11.27
C GLU A 441 33.24 -46.93 11.80
N HIS A 442 32.00 -47.36 11.68
CA HIS A 442 31.67 -48.76 11.82
C HIS A 442 31.85 -49.38 10.43
N GLU A 443 32.92 -50.16 10.30
CA GLU A 443 32.96 -51.29 9.37
C GLU A 443 31.60 -52.02 9.42
N GLY A 444 31.09 -52.32 8.24
CA GLY A 444 29.67 -52.43 7.97
C GLY A 444 28.88 -53.34 8.91
N TRP A 445 27.62 -52.99 9.10
CA TRP A 445 26.59 -54.01 9.26
C TRP A 445 26.63 -54.91 8.01
N ALA A 446 27.20 -56.10 8.20
CA ALA A 446 27.37 -57.20 7.25
C ALA A 446 28.46 -57.04 6.15
N TYR A 447 29.74 -56.91 6.53
CA TYR A 447 30.84 -57.42 5.68
C TYR A 447 31.00 -58.94 5.90
N ASN A 448 30.07 -59.72 5.33
CA ASN A 448 30.26 -61.12 4.91
C ASN A 448 28.99 -61.71 4.24
N ALA A 449 28.31 -60.92 3.43
CA ALA A 449 27.43 -61.46 2.40
C ALA A 449 27.79 -60.75 1.10
N GLY A 450 28.54 -61.45 0.24
CA GLY A 450 28.62 -61.03 -1.15
C GLY A 450 27.21 -60.86 -1.67
N TRP A 451 26.91 -59.69 -2.22
CA TRP A 451 25.62 -59.42 -2.87
C TRP A 451 25.55 -60.24 -4.17
N GLY A 452 25.24 -61.52 -4.01
CA GLY A 452 24.59 -62.34 -5.01
C GLY A 452 23.10 -62.45 -4.64
N ASP A 453 22.24 -62.02 -5.55
CA ASP A 453 20.78 -62.19 -5.59
C ASP A 453 20.15 -63.04 -4.46
N CYS A 454 19.51 -62.38 -3.49
CA CYS A 454 18.68 -63.03 -2.45
C CYS A 454 17.33 -62.30 -2.33
N GLN A 455 16.26 -62.86 -2.90
CA GLN A 455 14.96 -62.19 -3.05
C GLN A 455 13.76 -62.77 -2.27
N ASN A 456 13.92 -63.57 -1.21
CA ASN A 456 12.76 -64.15 -0.50
C ASN A 456 12.77 -63.92 1.03
N GLU A 457 11.86 -63.05 1.51
CA GLU A 457 11.54 -62.86 2.93
C GLU A 457 10.21 -63.55 3.29
N ILE A 458 10.14 -64.19 4.47
CA ILE A 458 8.91 -64.81 4.99
C ILE A 458 8.52 -64.11 6.29
N THR A 459 7.28 -63.62 6.31
CA THR A 459 6.64 -63.05 7.51
C THR A 459 5.64 -64.05 8.08
N LEU A 460 5.75 -64.41 9.36
CA LEU A 460 4.86 -65.33 10.07
C LEU A 460 4.32 -64.70 11.33
N VAL A 461 3.00 -64.77 11.53
CA VAL A 461 2.33 -64.24 12.74
C VAL A 461 2.17 -65.38 13.75
N ILE A 462 2.69 -65.20 14.96
CA ILE A 462 2.71 -66.23 16.01
C ILE A 462 2.04 -65.69 17.28
N ARG A 463 1.22 -66.54 17.93
CA ARG A 463 0.50 -66.23 19.17
C ARG A 463 0.91 -67.24 20.26
N GLY A 464 1.74 -66.80 21.22
CA GLY A 464 2.12 -67.57 22.42
C GLY A 464 3.44 -68.38 22.34
N ARG A 465 4.05 -68.67 23.50
CA ARG A 465 5.30 -69.43 23.77
C ARG A 465 6.52 -69.04 22.91
N PHE A 466 7.11 -67.88 23.22
CA PHE A 466 8.21 -67.27 22.48
C PHE A 466 9.58 -67.91 22.76
N GLU A 467 9.95 -68.13 24.02
CA GLU A 467 11.28 -68.64 24.41
C GLU A 467 11.60 -70.01 23.78
N ALA A 468 10.62 -70.92 23.75
CA ALA A 468 10.75 -72.22 23.10
C ALA A 468 10.89 -72.12 21.57
N LEU A 469 10.27 -71.13 20.92
CA LEU A 469 10.35 -70.92 19.47
C LEU A 469 11.75 -70.47 19.03
N PHE A 470 12.36 -69.50 19.73
CA PHE A 470 13.71 -69.01 19.38
C PHE A 470 14.76 -70.10 19.60
N THR A 471 14.63 -70.83 20.71
CA THR A 471 15.51 -71.96 21.02
C THR A 471 15.43 -73.03 19.93
N GLU A 472 14.24 -73.36 19.43
CA GLU A 472 14.05 -74.37 18.39
C GLU A 472 14.47 -73.90 16.98
N LEU A 473 14.30 -72.61 16.68
CA LEU A 473 14.76 -72.00 15.42
C LEU A 473 16.29 -71.88 15.38
N GLU A 474 16.95 -71.65 16.51
CA GLU A 474 18.40 -71.65 16.64
C GLU A 474 18.99 -73.07 16.51
N THR A 475 18.40 -74.06 17.17
CA THR A 475 18.87 -75.46 17.12
C THR A 475 18.65 -76.11 15.74
N HIS A 476 17.68 -75.66 14.96
CA HIS A 476 17.39 -76.21 13.61
C HIS A 476 17.71 -75.26 12.44
N GLY A 477 18.26 -74.07 12.72
CA GLY A 477 18.47 -73.01 11.72
C GLY A 477 19.39 -73.39 10.54
N VAL A 478 20.40 -74.23 10.78
CA VAL A 478 21.32 -74.73 9.73
C VAL A 478 20.64 -75.74 8.80
N LYS A 479 19.76 -76.60 9.35
CA LYS A 479 18.98 -77.60 8.59
C LYS A 479 17.87 -76.95 7.75
N LEU A 480 17.31 -75.85 8.24
CA LEU A 480 16.22 -75.09 7.61
C LEU A 480 16.69 -73.96 6.67
N GLY A 481 18.01 -73.78 6.49
CA GLY A 481 18.57 -72.81 5.54
C GLY A 481 18.37 -71.34 5.90
N ILE A 482 18.17 -71.01 7.18
CA ILE A 482 17.86 -69.66 7.65
C ILE A 482 19.13 -68.78 7.66
N ALA A 483 19.07 -67.63 7.01
CA ALA A 483 20.11 -66.62 6.95
C ALA A 483 20.11 -65.69 8.17
N SER A 484 18.92 -65.28 8.59
CA SER A 484 18.67 -64.43 9.74
C SER A 484 17.20 -64.53 10.13
N PHE A 485 16.86 -64.48 11.42
CA PHE A 485 15.49 -64.34 11.88
C PHE A 485 15.39 -63.27 12.97
N GLY A 486 14.21 -62.67 13.14
CA GLY A 486 13.93 -61.67 14.17
C GLY A 486 12.45 -61.65 14.51
N ALA A 487 12.10 -61.14 15.69
CA ALA A 487 10.71 -60.93 16.09
C ALA A 487 10.41 -59.44 16.20
N SER A 488 9.31 -59.02 15.57
CA SER A 488 8.71 -57.72 15.84
C SER A 488 7.54 -57.87 16.80
N VAL A 489 7.51 -57.02 17.83
CA VAL A 489 6.33 -56.82 18.67
C VAL A 489 5.35 -55.95 17.91
N THR A 490 4.05 -56.24 18.01
CA THR A 490 3.01 -55.41 17.37
C THR A 490 3.10 -53.97 17.87
N THR A 491 3.61 -53.08 17.00
CA THR A 491 3.73 -51.66 17.31
C THR A 491 2.38 -50.97 17.15
N MET A 492 2.22 -49.79 17.76
CA MET A 492 1.03 -48.95 17.48
C MET A 492 0.94 -48.57 16.00
N GLU A 493 2.06 -48.58 15.26
CA GLU A 493 2.09 -48.34 13.81
C GLU A 493 1.45 -49.49 13.03
N GLU A 494 1.77 -50.75 13.35
CA GLU A 494 1.14 -51.92 12.74
C GLU A 494 -0.37 -51.95 13.00
N VAL A 495 -0.78 -51.69 14.25
CA VAL A 495 -2.20 -51.56 14.64
C VAL A 495 -2.88 -50.48 13.80
N PHE A 496 -2.25 -49.31 13.68
CA PHE A 496 -2.78 -48.20 12.91
C PHE A 496 -2.91 -48.52 11.41
N LEU A 497 -1.90 -49.17 10.81
CA LEU A 497 -1.91 -49.59 9.42
C LEU A 497 -2.99 -50.64 9.14
N GLN A 498 -3.17 -51.61 10.05
CA GLN A 498 -4.21 -52.63 9.92
C GLN A 498 -5.61 -52.03 10.02
N VAL A 499 -5.86 -51.18 11.03
CA VAL A 499 -7.15 -50.46 11.19
C VAL A 499 -7.46 -49.59 9.96
N SER A 500 -6.42 -49.00 9.35
CA SER A 500 -6.56 -48.19 8.14
C SER A 500 -6.85 -49.03 6.89
N LYS A 501 -6.12 -50.14 6.68
CA LYS A 501 -6.36 -51.08 5.57
C LYS A 501 -7.77 -51.67 5.62
N LEU A 502 -8.24 -52.05 6.81
CA LEU A 502 -9.61 -52.53 7.03
C LEU A 502 -10.67 -51.46 6.73
N ALA A 503 -10.34 -50.19 6.93
CA ALA A 503 -11.22 -49.08 6.60
C ALA A 503 -11.32 -48.84 5.08
N ASP A 504 -10.29 -49.20 4.31
CA ASP A 504 -10.27 -49.10 2.85
C ASP A 504 -10.93 -50.32 2.16
N SER A 505 -10.98 -51.48 2.83
CA SER A 505 -11.41 -52.77 2.23
C SER A 505 -12.88 -53.19 2.46
N SER A 506 -13.71 -52.44 3.20
CA SER A 506 -15.11 -52.87 3.45
C SER A 506 -16.13 -51.74 3.56
N MET A 507 -17.30 -51.99 2.96
CA MET A 507 -18.58 -51.31 3.16
C MET A 507 -18.91 -51.06 4.65
N ASN A 508 -19.72 -50.02 4.88
CA ASN A 508 -20.31 -49.57 6.15
C ASN A 508 -20.52 -50.70 7.19
N PHE A 509 -19.66 -50.74 8.22
CA PHE A 509 -20.02 -51.36 9.49
C PHE A 509 -20.81 -50.34 10.33
N THR A 510 -22.07 -50.66 10.59
CA THR A 510 -23.01 -49.85 11.37
C THR A 510 -22.59 -49.79 12.85
N ALA A 511 -22.33 -48.58 13.33
CA ALA A 511 -21.88 -48.27 14.68
C ALA A 511 -23.05 -48.21 15.70
N ASN A 512 -23.86 -49.27 15.82
CA ASN A 512 -25.02 -49.30 16.73
C ASN A 512 -24.99 -50.41 17.81
N GLN A 513 -23.86 -51.07 18.06
CA GLN A 513 -23.74 -52.09 19.12
C GLN A 513 -22.53 -51.88 20.06
N LEU A 514 -22.20 -50.63 20.39
CA LEU A 514 -21.09 -50.31 21.32
C LEU A 514 -21.54 -49.61 22.62
N SER A 515 -22.85 -49.53 22.88
CA SER A 515 -23.42 -48.80 24.02
C SER A 515 -24.00 -49.67 25.15
N SER A 516 -23.80 -50.98 25.15
CA SER A 516 -24.30 -51.85 26.24
C SER A 516 -23.25 -52.85 26.70
N MET A 517 -22.16 -52.37 27.31
CA MET A 517 -21.24 -53.15 28.17
C MET A 517 -20.23 -52.18 28.82
N PHE A 518 -20.74 -51.27 29.64
CA PHE A 518 -19.91 -50.57 30.63
C PHE A 518 -20.63 -50.71 31.96
N ASP A 519 -20.39 -51.85 32.62
CA ASP A 519 -20.57 -51.94 34.04
C ASP A 519 -19.25 -52.42 34.68
N SER A 520 -19.05 -51.89 35.87
CA SER A 520 -17.81 -51.68 36.58
C SER A 520 -17.31 -52.97 37.24
N LYS A 521 -16.05 -53.36 37.02
CA LYS A 521 -15.23 -54.02 38.05
C LYS A 521 -13.78 -53.55 37.90
N GLU A 522 -13.41 -52.66 38.81
CA GLU A 522 -12.03 -52.30 39.10
C GLU A 522 -11.28 -53.53 39.61
N VAL A 523 -10.07 -53.74 39.08
CA VAL A 523 -9.06 -54.59 39.70
C VAL A 523 -7.91 -53.66 40.04
N GLU A 524 -7.82 -53.32 41.32
CA GLU A 524 -6.64 -52.70 41.91
C GLU A 524 -5.44 -53.63 41.69
N THR A 525 -4.36 -53.08 41.13
CA THR A 525 -3.04 -53.71 41.22
C THR A 525 -2.09 -52.65 41.74
N GLU A 526 -1.77 -52.77 43.03
CA GLU A 526 -0.72 -52.02 43.70
C GLU A 526 0.60 -52.20 42.94
N ARG A 527 1.26 -51.08 42.63
CA ARG A 527 2.69 -51.05 42.30
C ARG A 527 3.38 -50.22 43.36
N THR A 528 4.01 -50.92 44.30
CA THR A 528 5.06 -50.38 45.17
C THR A 528 6.27 -50.04 44.29
N VAL A 529 6.62 -48.76 44.21
CA VAL A 529 7.91 -48.30 43.71
C VAL A 529 8.52 -47.45 44.83
N ASP A 530 9.38 -48.08 45.61
CA ASP A 530 10.45 -47.40 46.33
C ASP A 530 11.47 -46.94 45.28
N ASP A 531 11.58 -45.63 45.08
CA ASP A 531 12.87 -45.02 44.79
C ASP A 531 12.84 -43.52 45.11
N LYS A 532 13.63 -43.16 46.14
CA LYS A 532 13.93 -41.78 46.51
C LYS A 532 14.91 -41.19 45.51
N GLN A 533 14.41 -40.45 44.53
CA GLN A 533 15.16 -39.37 43.88
C GLN A 533 14.29 -38.11 43.83
N GLN A 534 14.88 -37.00 44.28
CA GLN A 534 14.25 -35.69 44.47
C GLN A 534 13.42 -35.26 43.25
N SER A 535 12.11 -35.14 43.47
CA SER A 535 11.15 -34.61 42.50
C SER A 535 11.18 -33.08 42.51
N ASP A 536 11.99 -32.49 41.63
CA ASP A 536 11.84 -31.07 41.28
C ASP A 536 10.51 -30.87 40.53
N SER A 537 9.45 -30.60 41.30
CA SER A 537 8.14 -30.19 40.80
C SER A 537 8.27 -28.97 39.90
N LEU A 538 7.49 -28.91 38.81
CA LEU A 538 7.57 -27.86 37.78
C LEU A 538 7.25 -26.44 38.33
N MET A 539 6.81 -26.34 39.58
CA MET A 539 6.43 -25.11 40.29
C MET A 539 6.99 -25.18 41.72
N PRO A 540 7.73 -24.17 42.21
CA PRO A 540 8.10 -24.08 43.63
C PRO A 540 6.85 -24.12 44.52
N GLN A 541 6.95 -24.75 45.71
CA GLN A 541 5.84 -24.86 46.67
C GLN A 541 5.20 -23.49 47.01
N ASP A 542 5.94 -22.39 46.89
CA ASP A 542 5.49 -21.01 47.13
C ASP A 542 4.51 -20.43 46.07
N LEU A 543 4.33 -21.09 44.91
CA LEU A 543 3.50 -20.57 43.80
C LEU A 543 2.10 -21.21 43.68
N SER A 544 1.77 -22.20 44.50
CA SER A 544 0.48 -22.92 44.46
C SER A 544 -0.71 -22.06 44.94
N ASN A 545 -0.43 -20.98 45.68
CA ASN A 545 -1.42 -20.07 46.29
C ASN A 545 -1.64 -18.75 45.53
N ILE A 546 -1.17 -18.61 44.28
CA ILE A 546 -1.43 -17.38 43.50
C ILE A 546 -2.94 -17.25 43.23
N GLN A 547 -3.56 -16.21 43.79
CA GLN A 547 -4.91 -15.77 43.39
C GLN A 547 -4.82 -14.98 42.07
N PHE A 548 -5.51 -15.48 41.04
CA PHE A 548 -5.56 -14.82 39.75
C PHE A 548 -6.53 -13.64 39.77
N ASN A 549 -6.17 -12.56 39.11
CA ASN A 549 -7.04 -11.40 38.95
C ASN A 549 -8.27 -11.79 38.13
N THR A 550 -9.45 -11.41 38.61
CA THR A 550 -10.74 -11.62 37.93
C THR A 550 -11.53 -10.31 37.86
N GLY A 551 -12.52 -10.21 36.97
CA GLY A 551 -13.37 -9.01 36.84
C GLY A 551 -12.62 -7.77 36.31
N ILE A 552 -12.88 -6.60 36.92
CA ILE A 552 -12.34 -5.30 36.47
C ILE A 552 -10.81 -5.21 36.57
N PRO A 553 -10.14 -5.66 37.64
CA PRO A 553 -8.68 -5.71 37.70
C PRO A 553 -8.04 -6.47 36.53
N LEU A 554 -8.67 -7.58 36.10
CA LEU A 554 -8.23 -8.33 34.92
C LEU A 554 -8.41 -7.51 33.64
N CYS A 555 -9.54 -6.80 33.48
CA CYS A 555 -9.76 -5.93 32.32
C CYS A 555 -8.69 -4.84 32.20
N ILE A 556 -8.34 -4.16 33.30
CA ILE A 556 -7.29 -3.12 33.32
C ILE A 556 -5.93 -3.72 32.99
N GLN A 557 -5.62 -4.88 33.57
CA GLN A 557 -4.38 -5.60 33.31
C GLN A 557 -4.27 -6.02 31.83
N GLN A 558 -5.35 -6.54 31.25
CA GLN A 558 -5.41 -6.93 29.84
C GLN A 558 -5.27 -5.71 28.92
N PHE A 559 -5.92 -4.59 29.24
CA PHE A 559 -5.80 -3.34 28.49
C PHE A 559 -4.35 -2.87 28.47
N TYR A 560 -3.70 -2.81 29.64
CA TYR A 560 -2.30 -2.42 29.77
C TYR A 560 -1.38 -3.35 28.98
N ALA A 561 -1.57 -4.67 29.06
CA ALA A 561 -0.72 -5.64 28.37
C ALA A 561 -0.84 -5.55 26.84
N LEU A 562 -2.06 -5.38 26.32
CA LEU A 562 -2.30 -5.22 24.88
C LEU A 562 -1.81 -3.86 24.36
N LEU A 563 -1.89 -2.82 25.18
CA LEU A 563 -1.31 -1.51 24.88
C LEU A 563 0.23 -1.58 24.84
N LEU A 564 0.85 -2.20 25.84
CA LEU A 564 2.30 -2.40 25.89
C LEU A 564 2.81 -3.20 24.69
N LYS A 565 2.09 -4.26 24.29
CA LYS A 565 2.38 -5.03 23.06
C LYS A 565 2.46 -4.10 21.84
N ARG A 566 1.48 -3.21 21.67
CA ARG A 566 1.47 -2.26 20.55
C ARG A 566 2.60 -1.24 20.64
N ALA A 567 2.87 -0.72 21.83
CA ALA A 567 3.98 0.19 22.05
C ALA A 567 5.33 -0.46 21.71
N LEU A 568 5.57 -1.69 22.18
CA LEU A 568 6.76 -2.47 21.85
C LEU A 568 6.90 -2.68 20.34
N TYR A 569 5.82 -3.03 19.65
CA TYR A 569 5.84 -3.14 18.19
C TYR A 569 6.29 -1.82 17.54
N THR A 570 5.70 -0.70 17.93
CA THR A 570 6.04 0.62 17.40
C THR A 570 7.50 0.99 17.68
N PHE A 571 8.00 0.77 18.90
CA PHE A 571 9.38 1.07 19.26
C PHE A 571 10.40 0.17 18.55
N ARG A 572 10.11 -1.13 18.39
CA ARG A 572 10.99 -2.06 17.66
C ARG A 572 11.02 -1.74 16.16
N HIS A 573 9.92 -1.23 15.61
CA HIS A 573 9.79 -0.79 14.22
C HIS A 573 9.86 0.74 14.04
N TRP A 574 10.54 1.45 14.96
CA TRP A 574 10.58 2.91 14.96
C TRP A 574 11.10 3.51 13.65
N ARG A 575 11.99 2.81 12.92
CA ARG A 575 12.48 3.25 11.60
C ARG A 575 11.37 3.35 10.56
N VAL A 576 10.43 2.41 10.57
CA VAL A 576 9.29 2.40 9.62
C VAL A 576 8.33 3.53 9.97
N MET A 577 8.04 3.72 11.26
CA MET A 577 7.17 4.81 11.72
C MET A 577 7.82 6.18 11.45
N LEU A 578 9.12 6.33 11.73
CA LEU A 578 9.87 7.55 11.44
C LEU A 578 9.84 7.85 9.95
N LEU A 579 10.06 6.85 9.09
CA LEU A 579 9.99 7.04 7.64
C LEU A 579 8.60 7.50 7.20
N GLN A 580 7.53 6.94 7.79
CA GLN A 580 6.15 7.35 7.49
C GLN A 580 5.87 8.80 7.89
N ILE A 581 6.31 9.19 9.10
CA ILE A 581 6.19 10.58 9.58
C ILE A 581 7.05 11.51 8.72
N LEU A 582 8.27 11.10 8.36
CA LEU A 582 9.17 11.91 7.55
C LEU A 582 8.62 12.14 6.13
N ILE A 583 8.04 11.10 5.51
CA ILE A 583 7.38 11.22 4.21
C ILE A 583 6.21 12.21 4.32
N LEU A 584 5.38 12.11 5.36
CA LEU A 584 4.29 13.06 5.64
C LEU A 584 4.82 14.51 5.72
N LEU A 585 5.87 14.74 6.52
CA LEU A 585 6.37 16.09 6.80
C LEU A 585 7.17 16.69 5.64
N ILE A 586 8.07 15.93 5.02
CA ILE A 586 8.91 16.43 3.91
C ILE A 586 8.04 16.71 2.68
N PHE A 587 7.12 15.82 2.33
CA PHE A 587 6.27 16.01 1.16
C PHE A 587 5.38 17.25 1.32
N THR A 588 4.72 17.39 2.48
CA THR A 588 3.89 18.57 2.77
C THR A 588 4.73 19.84 2.80
N ALA A 589 5.89 19.86 3.47
CA ALA A 589 6.77 21.02 3.51
C ALA A 589 7.28 21.43 2.12
N PHE A 590 7.68 20.45 1.29
CA PHE A 590 8.18 20.72 -0.06
C PHE A 590 7.09 21.33 -0.95
N VAL A 591 5.90 20.72 -0.98
CA VAL A 591 4.78 21.21 -1.79
C VAL A 591 4.32 22.57 -1.30
N LEU A 592 4.20 22.76 0.01
CA LEU A 592 3.77 24.03 0.59
C LEU A 592 4.78 25.14 0.33
N LYS A 593 6.09 24.86 0.43
CA LYS A 593 7.13 25.82 0.08
C LYS A 593 7.13 26.15 -1.41
N ALA A 594 6.87 25.18 -2.28
CA ALA A 594 6.69 25.44 -3.71
C ALA A 594 5.49 26.36 -3.96
N ILE A 595 4.33 26.06 -3.37
CA ILE A 595 3.12 26.89 -3.47
C ILE A 595 3.42 28.32 -3.00
N LEU A 596 4.03 28.49 -1.82
CA LEU A 596 4.35 29.79 -1.26
C LEU A 596 5.37 30.56 -2.09
N TYR A 597 6.37 29.88 -2.66
CA TYR A 597 7.36 30.49 -3.55
C TYR A 597 6.71 31.05 -4.82
N TYR A 598 5.81 30.28 -5.44
CA TYR A 598 5.04 30.77 -6.60
C TYR A 598 4.02 31.86 -6.23
N SER A 599 3.64 31.95 -4.95
CA SER A 599 2.54 32.80 -4.47
C SER A 599 2.98 34.09 -3.77
N GLU A 600 4.27 34.42 -3.72
CA GLU A 600 4.70 35.72 -3.18
C GLU A 600 4.08 36.86 -3.99
N VAL A 601 3.11 37.54 -3.38
CA VAL A 601 2.41 38.68 -3.99
C VAL A 601 3.36 39.87 -4.05
N LYS A 602 4.18 39.91 -5.09
CA LYS A 602 5.01 41.07 -5.42
C LYS A 602 4.14 42.17 -6.03
N ASP A 603 4.51 43.42 -5.81
CA ASP A 603 3.89 44.53 -6.53
C ASP A 603 4.21 44.37 -8.02
N ALA A 604 3.23 44.64 -8.88
CA ALA A 604 3.35 44.37 -10.30
C ALA A 604 4.51 45.20 -10.88
N PRO A 605 5.42 44.60 -11.69
CA PRO A 605 6.59 45.31 -12.18
C PRO A 605 6.18 46.46 -13.11
N VAL A 606 7.06 47.44 -13.25
CA VAL A 606 6.88 48.52 -14.23
C VAL A 606 7.01 47.94 -15.63
N LEU A 607 6.08 48.28 -16.52
CA LEU A 607 6.13 47.87 -17.91
C LEU A 607 6.25 49.09 -18.82
N GLU A 608 7.32 49.16 -19.60
CA GLU A 608 7.43 50.12 -20.71
C GLU A 608 6.49 49.70 -21.86
N LEU A 609 5.68 50.61 -22.36
CA LEU A 609 4.71 50.33 -23.42
C LEU A 609 5.37 50.47 -24.80
N ASN A 610 6.24 49.51 -25.13
CA ASN A 610 7.02 49.49 -26.37
C ASN A 610 6.79 48.19 -27.17
N LEU A 611 6.78 48.29 -28.50
CA LEU A 611 6.60 47.16 -29.41
C LEU A 611 7.79 46.18 -29.38
N GLN A 612 9.00 46.66 -29.03
CA GLN A 612 10.21 45.83 -28.98
C GLN A 612 10.13 44.64 -28.01
N GLN A 613 9.35 44.76 -26.93
CA GLN A 613 9.18 43.69 -25.94
C GLN A 613 8.53 42.42 -26.53
N TYR A 614 7.83 42.54 -27.65
CA TYR A 614 7.20 41.44 -28.38
C TYR A 614 8.11 40.82 -29.44
N GLY A 615 9.38 41.25 -29.55
CA GLY A 615 10.31 40.86 -30.61
C GLY A 615 9.98 41.49 -31.95
N GLN A 616 10.41 40.87 -33.06
CA GLN A 616 10.16 41.40 -34.40
C GLN A 616 8.68 41.25 -34.80
N SER A 617 7.89 42.31 -34.61
CA SER A 617 6.51 42.37 -35.09
C SER A 617 6.40 42.77 -36.56
N PHE A 618 5.36 42.23 -37.22
CA PHE A 618 4.95 42.61 -38.56
C PHE A 618 3.81 43.63 -38.48
N VAL A 619 4.02 44.82 -39.03
CA VAL A 619 3.11 45.97 -38.87
C VAL A 619 2.49 46.32 -40.23
N PRO A 620 1.28 45.82 -40.53
CA PRO A 620 0.57 46.18 -41.74
C PRO A 620 -0.05 47.58 -41.60
N PHE A 621 0.02 48.38 -42.66
CA PHE A 621 -0.62 49.69 -42.70
C PHE A 621 -1.22 50.02 -44.06
N SER A 622 -2.33 50.77 -44.06
CA SER A 622 -2.99 51.32 -45.25
C SER A 622 -3.10 52.84 -45.20
N ILE A 623 -3.09 53.44 -46.38
CA ILE A 623 -3.27 54.88 -46.58
C ILE A 623 -4.40 55.08 -47.59
N SER A 624 -5.37 55.93 -47.24
CA SER A 624 -6.47 56.35 -48.12
C SER A 624 -6.64 57.87 -48.07
N GLY A 625 -6.77 58.53 -49.24
CA GLY A 625 -6.89 60.00 -49.36
C GLY A 625 -5.68 60.71 -49.98
N GLU A 626 -5.58 62.03 -49.78
CA GLU A 626 -4.51 62.91 -50.31
C GLU A 626 -3.11 62.45 -49.87
N ARG A 627 -2.18 62.29 -50.83
CA ARG A 627 -0.91 61.59 -50.64
C ARG A 627 0.18 62.41 -49.92
N GLU A 628 0.10 63.73 -49.86
CA GLU A 628 1.25 64.56 -49.51
C GLU A 628 1.55 64.61 -48.00
N VAL A 629 0.52 64.79 -47.17
CA VAL A 629 0.64 64.76 -45.69
C VAL A 629 0.71 63.31 -45.19
N ALA A 630 -0.15 62.44 -45.71
CA ALA A 630 -0.16 61.02 -45.37
C ALA A 630 1.12 60.28 -45.78
N GLY A 631 1.72 60.67 -46.92
CA GLY A 631 2.99 60.11 -47.40
C GLY A 631 4.16 60.46 -46.49
N ARG A 632 4.27 61.72 -46.06
CA ARG A 632 5.30 62.16 -45.10
C ARG A 632 5.15 61.47 -43.74
N PHE A 633 3.93 61.33 -43.25
CA PHE A 633 3.65 60.59 -42.02
C PHE A 633 4.04 59.11 -42.14
N ALA A 634 3.72 58.47 -43.28
CA ALA A 634 4.06 57.08 -43.54
C ALA A 634 5.57 56.83 -43.71
N GLU A 635 6.31 57.76 -44.33
CA GLU A 635 7.77 57.67 -44.39
C GLU A 635 8.41 57.78 -43.01
N ARG A 636 7.88 58.68 -42.16
CA ARG A 636 8.36 58.83 -40.79
C ARG A 636 8.08 57.59 -39.95
N MET A 637 6.89 57.01 -40.09
CA MET A 637 6.51 55.73 -39.49
C MET A 637 7.44 54.60 -39.96
N ARG A 638 7.77 54.53 -41.26
CA ARG A 638 8.73 53.56 -41.81
C ARG A 638 10.11 53.70 -41.20
N PHE A 639 10.62 54.93 -41.08
CA PHE A 639 11.94 55.16 -40.51
C PHE A 639 12.01 54.73 -39.04
N MET A 640 11.03 55.14 -38.23
CA MET A 640 10.96 54.79 -36.82
C MET A 640 10.88 53.28 -36.60
N LEU A 641 9.88 52.61 -37.19
CA LEU A 641 9.67 51.19 -36.95
C LEU A 641 10.79 50.30 -37.55
N ARG A 642 11.46 50.73 -38.64
CA ARG A 642 12.66 50.03 -39.14
C ARG A 642 13.86 50.20 -38.20
N SER A 643 14.04 51.38 -37.61
CA SER A 643 15.11 51.60 -36.62
C SER A 643 14.93 50.74 -35.36
N GLU A 644 13.71 50.28 -35.11
CA GLU A 644 13.34 49.39 -34.00
C GLU A 644 13.26 47.89 -34.44
N ASN A 645 13.81 47.54 -35.60
CA ASN A 645 13.83 46.17 -36.17
C ASN A 645 12.45 45.56 -36.53
N HIS A 646 11.41 46.37 -36.72
CA HIS A 646 10.08 45.91 -37.13
C HIS A 646 9.88 45.92 -38.66
N ILE A 647 9.08 44.99 -39.17
CA ILE A 647 8.82 44.85 -40.60
C ILE A 647 7.49 45.53 -40.93
N LEU A 648 7.54 46.62 -41.68
CA LEU A 648 6.32 47.27 -42.18
C LEU A 648 5.90 46.72 -43.55
N GLN A 649 4.61 46.49 -43.73
CA GLN A 649 4.01 46.16 -45.02
C GLN A 649 2.91 47.15 -45.38
N LEU A 650 3.08 47.80 -46.53
CA LEU A 650 2.01 48.59 -47.13
C LEU A 650 0.96 47.64 -47.73
N VAL A 651 -0.29 47.79 -47.30
CA VAL A 651 -1.43 46.98 -47.78
C VAL A 651 -2.19 47.77 -48.85
N SER A 652 -2.28 47.22 -50.06
CA SER A 652 -3.13 47.76 -51.13
C SER A 652 -4.60 47.36 -50.89
N GLY A 653 -5.33 48.17 -50.11
CA GLY A 653 -6.74 47.94 -49.78
C GLY A 653 -7.05 48.06 -48.28
N ASN A 654 -8.11 47.40 -47.83
CA ASN A 654 -8.51 47.41 -46.42
C ASN A 654 -7.61 46.49 -45.57
N VAL A 655 -6.93 47.07 -44.57
CA VAL A 655 -6.07 46.32 -43.62
C VAL A 655 -6.86 45.25 -42.87
N GLU A 656 -8.14 45.45 -42.58
CA GLU A 656 -8.97 44.47 -41.88
C GLU A 656 -9.13 43.16 -42.66
N ASP A 657 -9.31 43.24 -43.99
CA ASP A 657 -9.40 42.06 -44.84
C ASP A 657 -8.05 41.35 -44.99
N PHE A 658 -6.95 42.13 -45.00
CA PHE A 658 -5.60 41.59 -45.02
C PHE A 658 -5.28 40.80 -43.73
N LEU A 659 -5.66 41.34 -42.56
CA LEU A 659 -5.50 40.69 -41.26
C LEU A 659 -6.28 39.37 -41.18
N LEU A 660 -7.47 39.31 -41.78
CA LEU A 660 -8.29 38.08 -41.81
C LEU A 660 -7.75 37.00 -42.76
N ARG A 661 -7.17 37.39 -43.90
CA ARG A 661 -6.64 36.45 -44.90
C ARG A 661 -5.27 35.88 -44.51
N THR A 662 -4.45 36.67 -43.82
CA THR A 662 -3.05 36.34 -43.59
C THR A 662 -2.87 35.65 -42.24
N LYS A 663 -2.74 34.31 -42.24
CA LYS A 663 -2.49 33.52 -41.02
C LYS A 663 -1.25 33.96 -40.24
N ARG A 664 -0.23 34.51 -40.90
CA ARG A 664 0.98 35.03 -40.24
C ARG A 664 0.68 36.16 -39.25
N CYS A 665 -0.38 36.94 -39.50
CA CYS A 665 -0.76 38.04 -38.62
C CYS A 665 -1.52 37.64 -37.36
N SER A 666 -2.00 36.40 -37.23
CA SER A 666 -2.64 35.98 -35.97
C SER A 666 -1.63 35.89 -34.82
N GLN A 667 -0.36 35.63 -35.13
CA GLN A 667 0.71 35.44 -34.13
C GLN A 667 1.79 36.53 -34.15
N GLN A 668 2.13 37.10 -35.32
CA GLN A 668 3.26 38.05 -35.45
C GLN A 668 2.85 39.53 -35.53
N CYS A 669 1.57 39.82 -35.80
CA CYS A 669 1.07 41.19 -35.89
C CYS A 669 0.46 41.59 -34.53
N ILE A 670 1.11 42.53 -33.82
CA ILE A 670 0.61 43.07 -32.55
C ILE A 670 -0.21 44.34 -32.78
N VAL A 671 0.25 45.20 -33.71
CA VAL A 671 -0.39 46.46 -34.07
C VAL A 671 -0.51 46.61 -35.59
N ALA A 672 -1.50 47.36 -36.04
CA ALA A 672 -1.70 47.72 -37.44
C ALA A 672 -2.31 49.12 -37.54
N PHE A 673 -2.15 49.80 -38.68
CA PHE A 673 -2.59 51.19 -38.81
C PHE A 673 -3.42 51.42 -40.08
N ASN A 674 -4.50 52.17 -39.95
CA ASN A 674 -5.26 52.65 -41.10
C ASN A 674 -5.35 54.18 -41.06
N LEU A 675 -4.84 54.83 -42.10
CA LEU A 675 -4.84 56.29 -42.24
C LEU A 675 -5.84 56.71 -43.32
N GLU A 676 -6.78 57.56 -42.94
CA GLU A 676 -7.82 58.11 -43.81
C GLU A 676 -7.75 59.64 -43.77
N VAL A 677 -7.49 60.29 -44.91
CA VAL A 677 -7.42 61.76 -45.02
C VAL A 677 -8.61 62.30 -45.81
N TYR A 678 -9.44 63.12 -45.16
CA TYR A 678 -10.66 63.71 -45.74
C TYR A 678 -10.68 65.23 -45.56
N ARG A 679 -10.69 66.01 -46.66
CA ARG A 679 -10.92 67.48 -46.67
C ARG A 679 -10.24 68.17 -45.47
N SER A 680 -8.91 68.06 -45.41
CA SER A 680 -8.02 68.58 -44.35
C SER A 680 -8.15 68.01 -42.91
N ARG A 681 -8.92 66.94 -42.69
CA ARG A 681 -8.91 66.14 -41.44
C ARG A 681 -8.21 64.80 -41.65
N THR A 682 -7.35 64.44 -40.70
CA THR A 682 -6.63 63.15 -40.71
C THR A 682 -7.22 62.23 -39.65
N ILE A 683 -7.75 61.09 -40.06
CA ILE A 683 -8.28 60.06 -39.17
C ILE A 683 -7.26 58.91 -39.13
N ILE A 684 -6.67 58.68 -37.96
CA ILE A 684 -5.76 57.57 -37.73
C ILE A 684 -6.51 56.53 -36.90
N THR A 685 -6.70 55.33 -37.46
CA THR A 685 -7.24 54.19 -36.71
C THR A 685 -6.09 53.24 -36.37
N ALA A 686 -5.72 53.19 -35.09
CA ALA A 686 -4.76 52.24 -34.55
C ALA A 686 -5.48 50.93 -34.22
N LEU A 687 -5.09 49.85 -34.89
CA LEU A 687 -5.60 48.51 -34.67
C LEU A 687 -4.66 47.73 -33.74
N PHE A 688 -5.20 46.94 -32.82
CA PHE A 688 -4.41 46.11 -31.90
C PHE A 688 -4.90 44.66 -31.79
N ASN A 689 -3.96 43.73 -31.60
CA ASN A 689 -4.23 42.31 -31.37
C ASN A 689 -4.49 42.05 -29.88
N ASN A 690 -5.74 41.71 -29.52
CA ASN A 690 -6.14 41.55 -28.12
C ASN A 690 -5.63 40.26 -27.42
N GLN A 691 -4.88 39.41 -28.13
CA GLN A 691 -4.19 38.28 -27.51
C GLN A 691 -3.07 38.73 -26.57
N ALA A 692 -2.40 39.83 -26.89
CA ALA A 692 -1.41 40.46 -26.03
C ALA A 692 -2.08 41.43 -25.05
N TYR A 693 -1.73 41.38 -23.77
CA TYR A 693 -2.38 42.20 -22.73
C TYR A 693 -2.24 43.70 -22.97
N HIS A 694 -1.09 44.14 -23.50
CA HIS A 694 -0.69 45.55 -23.59
C HIS A 694 -0.71 46.11 -25.03
N ALA A 695 -1.29 45.38 -25.99
CA ALA A 695 -1.27 45.81 -27.39
C ALA A 695 -2.03 47.13 -27.64
N ALA A 696 -3.12 47.39 -26.92
CA ALA A 696 -3.92 48.61 -27.07
C ALA A 696 -3.14 49.90 -26.73
N PRO A 697 -2.52 50.03 -25.54
CA PRO A 697 -1.70 51.20 -25.23
C PRO A 697 -0.43 51.30 -26.08
N ILE A 698 0.16 50.18 -26.51
CA ILE A 698 1.31 50.21 -27.43
C ILE A 698 0.90 50.78 -28.79
N ALA A 699 -0.26 50.38 -29.33
CA ALA A 699 -0.76 50.90 -30.59
C ALA A 699 -0.95 52.43 -30.55
N LEU A 700 -1.43 52.96 -29.42
CA LEU A 700 -1.54 54.39 -29.19
C LEU A 700 -0.17 55.07 -29.09
N THR A 701 0.73 54.51 -28.26
CA THR A 701 2.09 55.03 -28.05
C THR A 701 2.83 55.17 -29.37
N VAL A 702 2.73 54.19 -30.27
CA VAL A 702 3.34 54.26 -31.61
C VAL A 702 2.78 55.43 -32.42
N VAL A 703 1.46 55.65 -32.43
CA VAL A 703 0.85 56.76 -33.17
C VAL A 703 1.24 58.12 -32.59
N ASP A 704 1.12 58.29 -31.28
CA ASP A 704 1.37 59.56 -30.61
C ASP A 704 2.86 59.93 -30.65
N ASN A 705 3.77 58.96 -30.54
CA ASN A 705 5.21 59.19 -30.68
C ASN A 705 5.60 59.58 -32.12
N ILE A 706 4.96 58.99 -33.14
CA ILE A 706 5.16 59.41 -34.54
C ILE A 706 4.65 60.84 -34.75
N MET A 707 3.48 61.17 -34.20
CA MET A 707 2.93 62.52 -34.27
C MET A 707 3.85 63.53 -33.59
N TYR A 708 4.38 63.22 -32.40
CA TYR A 708 5.31 64.09 -31.69
C TYR A 708 6.61 64.30 -32.47
N LYS A 709 7.18 63.24 -33.05
CA LYS A 709 8.35 63.31 -33.96
C LYS A 709 8.10 64.11 -35.24
N PHE A 710 6.84 64.21 -35.66
CA PHE A 710 6.43 64.99 -36.83
C PHE A 710 6.31 66.48 -36.49
N ILE A 711 5.89 66.82 -35.27
CA ILE A 711 5.67 68.20 -34.79
C ILE A 711 6.96 68.83 -34.28
N SER A 712 7.69 68.12 -33.41
CA SER A 712 8.80 68.67 -32.61
C SER A 712 10.18 68.37 -33.17
N GLY A 713 10.28 67.48 -34.18
CA GLY A 713 11.55 67.09 -34.83
C GLY A 713 11.96 65.62 -34.59
N PRO A 714 13.03 65.13 -35.26
CA PRO A 714 13.45 63.72 -35.21
C PRO A 714 13.98 63.24 -33.86
N THR A 715 14.51 64.15 -33.05
CA THR A 715 15.07 63.88 -31.72
C THR A 715 14.01 63.83 -30.63
N ALA A 716 12.77 64.21 -30.94
CA ALA A 716 11.68 64.19 -29.98
C ALA A 716 11.19 62.75 -29.77
N SER A 717 10.96 62.32 -28.53
CA SER A 717 10.39 61.01 -28.26
C SER A 717 9.57 61.01 -26.98
N ILE A 718 8.53 60.17 -26.94
CA ILE A 718 7.72 59.94 -25.74
C ILE A 718 7.79 58.46 -25.39
N SER A 719 8.15 58.16 -24.14
CA SER A 719 8.11 56.82 -23.57
C SER A 719 7.11 56.78 -22.44
N VAL A 720 6.09 55.93 -22.61
CA VAL A 720 5.00 55.73 -21.64
C VAL A 720 5.20 54.41 -20.92
N PHE A 721 5.03 54.42 -19.61
CA PHE A 721 5.13 53.22 -18.79
C PHE A 721 3.83 52.99 -18.01
N ASN A 722 3.44 51.73 -17.86
CA ASN A 722 2.40 51.33 -16.92
C ASN A 722 3.03 50.88 -15.60
N LYS A 723 2.79 51.63 -14.53
CA LYS A 723 3.25 51.31 -13.17
C LYS A 723 2.05 51.33 -12.23
N PRO A 724 1.37 50.20 -12.00
CA PRO A 724 0.19 50.14 -11.13
C PRO A 724 0.45 50.75 -9.74
N GLN A 725 -0.61 51.29 -9.14
CA GLN A 725 -0.57 51.77 -7.76
C GLN A 725 -0.27 50.62 -6.78
N PRO A 726 0.42 50.89 -5.66
CA PRO A 726 0.63 49.86 -4.64
C PRO A 726 -0.71 49.42 -4.04
N ARG A 727 -0.81 48.14 -3.66
CA ARG A 727 -2.04 47.61 -3.03
C ARG A 727 -2.28 48.25 -1.66
N THR A 728 -3.51 48.64 -1.38
CA THR A 728 -3.88 49.13 -0.04
C THR A 728 -3.90 48.00 0.97
N VAL A 729 -3.77 48.32 2.26
CA VAL A 729 -3.78 47.30 3.35
C VAL A 729 -5.04 46.43 3.28
N ASN A 730 -6.20 47.06 3.06
CA ASN A 730 -7.48 46.36 2.95
C ASN A 730 -7.57 45.46 1.69
N GLN A 731 -6.96 45.88 0.58
CA GLN A 731 -6.92 45.06 -0.64
C GLN A 731 -6.03 43.84 -0.47
N ARG A 732 -4.85 43.99 0.17
CA ARG A 732 -3.96 42.85 0.48
C ARG A 732 -4.66 41.80 1.34
N VAL A 733 -5.41 42.24 2.35
CA VAL A 733 -6.20 41.35 3.22
C VAL A 733 -7.33 40.68 2.43
N LYS A 734 -8.12 41.44 1.64
CA LYS A 734 -9.21 40.87 0.84
C LYS A 734 -8.74 39.86 -0.21
N GLU A 735 -7.61 40.11 -0.88
CA GLU A 735 -7.03 39.16 -1.83
C GLU A 735 -6.56 37.88 -1.13
N GLN A 736 -5.89 37.98 0.02
CA GLN A 736 -5.53 36.80 0.83
C GLN A 736 -6.74 35.95 1.23
N PHE A 737 -7.90 36.56 1.51
CA PHE A 737 -9.15 35.85 1.79
C PHE A 737 -9.83 35.29 0.54
N LEU A 738 -9.80 35.99 -0.60
CA LEU A 738 -10.40 35.58 -1.88
C LEU A 738 -9.55 34.55 -2.65
N GLU A 739 -8.29 34.36 -2.26
CA GLU A 739 -7.36 33.30 -2.68
C GLU A 739 -7.75 31.90 -2.15
N GLY A 740 -9.05 31.56 -2.09
CA GLY A 740 -9.55 30.20 -1.77
C GLY A 740 -9.02 29.08 -2.68
N ILE A 741 -8.31 29.42 -3.75
CA ILE A 741 -7.54 28.50 -4.60
C ILE A 741 -6.33 27.91 -3.83
N LYS A 742 -5.66 28.70 -2.97
CA LYS A 742 -4.56 28.19 -2.13
C LYS A 742 -5.04 27.13 -1.13
N GLY A 743 -6.28 27.25 -0.64
CA GLY A 743 -6.88 26.26 0.25
C GLY A 743 -7.06 24.89 -0.41
N HIS A 744 -7.48 24.88 -1.69
CA HIS A 744 -7.60 23.66 -2.49
C HIS A 744 -6.23 23.00 -2.72
N ASP A 745 -5.21 23.78 -3.03
CA ASP A 745 -3.84 23.27 -3.25
C ASP A 745 -3.22 22.71 -1.97
N ILE A 746 -3.47 23.36 -0.82
CA ILE A 746 -3.03 22.85 0.48
C ILE A 746 -3.77 21.55 0.83
N ALA A 747 -5.10 21.49 0.64
CA ALA A 747 -5.88 20.28 0.86
C ALA A 747 -5.40 19.11 -0.04
N PHE A 748 -5.05 19.42 -1.29
CA PHE A 748 -4.48 18.45 -2.22
C PHE A 748 -3.12 17.91 -1.75
N SER A 749 -2.26 18.76 -1.17
CA SER A 749 -0.98 18.31 -0.60
C SER A 749 -1.17 17.40 0.63
N LEU A 750 -2.19 17.68 1.43
CA LEU A 750 -2.47 16.99 2.68
C LEU A 750 -3.09 15.62 2.46
N PHE A 751 -4.01 15.46 1.50
CA PHE A 751 -4.70 14.17 1.32
C PHE A 751 -3.72 13.03 1.02
N PHE A 752 -2.72 13.28 0.15
CA PHE A 752 -1.75 12.24 -0.24
C PHE A 752 -0.91 11.78 0.96
N SER A 753 -0.44 12.75 1.74
CA SER A 753 0.39 12.55 2.91
C SER A 753 -0.36 11.82 4.03
N VAL A 754 -1.59 12.27 4.32
CA VAL A 754 -2.45 11.67 5.35
C VAL A 754 -2.93 10.27 4.94
N ALA A 755 -3.17 10.02 3.65
CA ALA A 755 -3.51 8.69 3.13
C ALA A 755 -2.38 7.68 3.40
N PHE A 756 -1.12 8.08 3.22
CA PHE A 756 0.05 7.24 3.49
C PHE A 756 0.16 6.86 4.98
N MET A 757 -0.04 7.84 5.86
CA MET A 757 -0.05 7.62 7.31
C MET A 757 -1.19 6.69 7.72
N ALA A 758 -2.41 6.96 7.26
CA ALA A 758 -3.59 6.20 7.65
C ALA A 758 -3.47 4.72 7.28
N SER A 759 -3.04 4.40 6.05
CA SER A 759 -2.93 3.01 5.57
C SER A 759 -1.96 2.15 6.39
N SER A 760 -0.98 2.75 7.07
CA SER A 760 0.01 2.06 7.91
C SER A 760 -0.60 1.27 9.07
N PHE A 761 -1.71 1.74 9.64
CA PHE A 761 -2.39 1.11 10.78
C PHE A 761 -2.98 -0.28 10.45
N SER A 762 -3.06 -0.63 9.15
CA SER A 762 -3.46 -1.97 8.70
C SER A 762 -2.37 -3.04 8.88
N LEU A 763 -1.09 -2.67 8.99
CA LEU A 763 0.03 -3.62 8.97
C LEU A 763 -0.01 -4.58 10.16
N LEU A 764 -0.06 -4.05 11.38
CA LEU A 764 -0.07 -4.86 12.60
C LEU A 764 -1.36 -5.67 12.71
N THR A 765 -2.51 -5.04 12.48
CA THR A 765 -3.83 -5.68 12.59
C THR A 765 -3.98 -6.88 11.66
N VAL A 766 -3.52 -6.78 10.41
CA VAL A 766 -3.52 -7.89 9.46
C VAL A 766 -2.49 -8.95 9.84
N SER A 767 -1.28 -8.55 10.26
CA SER A 767 -0.24 -9.51 10.66
C SER A 767 -0.67 -10.40 11.83
N GLU A 768 -1.29 -9.83 12.89
CA GLU A 768 -1.75 -10.59 14.05
C GLU A 768 -2.86 -11.59 13.70
N ARG A 769 -3.70 -11.24 12.71
CA ARG A 769 -4.75 -12.13 12.21
C ARG A 769 -4.18 -13.26 11.36
N VAL A 770 -3.29 -12.95 10.41
CA VAL A 770 -2.69 -13.92 9.49
C VAL A 770 -1.82 -14.92 10.25
N CYS A 771 -1.03 -14.45 11.22
CA CYS A 771 -0.23 -15.30 12.09
C CYS A 771 -1.08 -16.07 13.12
N LYS A 772 -2.40 -15.87 13.19
CA LYS A 772 -3.31 -16.40 14.23
C LYS A 772 -2.96 -16.02 15.68
N ALA A 773 -2.03 -15.08 15.90
CA ALA A 773 -1.69 -14.58 17.23
C ALA A 773 -2.90 -13.93 17.91
N LYS A 774 -3.74 -13.21 17.15
CA LYS A 774 -5.02 -12.66 17.64
C LYS A 774 -5.94 -13.74 18.22
N HIS A 775 -6.01 -14.90 17.58
CA HIS A 775 -6.82 -16.02 18.05
C HIS A 775 -6.28 -16.58 19.37
N ILE A 776 -4.96 -16.79 19.50
CA ILE A 776 -4.37 -17.23 20.78
C ILE A 776 -4.62 -16.19 21.88
N GLN A 777 -4.53 -14.89 21.59
CA GLN A 777 -4.82 -13.85 22.58
C GLN A 777 -6.26 -13.97 23.12
N PHE A 778 -7.24 -14.25 22.25
CA PHE A 778 -8.63 -14.50 22.67
C PHE A 778 -8.81 -15.83 23.42
N VAL A 779 -8.15 -16.91 22.98
CA VAL A 779 -8.15 -18.19 23.70
C VAL A 779 -7.44 -18.08 25.05
N SER A 780 -6.54 -17.09 25.23
CA SER A 780 -5.92 -16.78 26.51
C SER A 780 -6.83 -15.99 27.47
N GLY A 781 -8.05 -15.65 27.03
CA GLY A 781 -9.05 -14.95 27.84
C GLY A 781 -9.16 -13.44 27.60
N ALA A 782 -8.51 -12.89 26.57
CA ALA A 782 -8.61 -11.46 26.25
C ALA A 782 -10.01 -11.09 25.71
N TYR A 783 -10.61 -10.03 26.26
CA TYR A 783 -11.89 -9.50 25.77
C TYR A 783 -11.74 -8.78 24.42
N ILE A 784 -12.71 -8.99 23.52
CA ILE A 784 -12.73 -8.38 22.17
C ILE A 784 -12.76 -6.85 22.25
N GLY A 785 -13.57 -6.28 23.17
CA GLY A 785 -13.65 -4.84 23.41
C GLY A 785 -12.31 -4.21 23.76
N ILE A 786 -11.62 -4.82 24.72
CA ILE A 786 -10.32 -4.35 25.24
C ILE A 786 -9.24 -4.42 24.16
N PHE A 787 -9.27 -5.47 23.33
CA PHE A 787 -8.35 -5.62 22.20
C PHE A 787 -8.45 -4.46 21.21
N TRP A 788 -9.67 -4.05 20.81
CA TRP A 788 -9.84 -2.97 19.84
C TRP A 788 -9.69 -1.58 20.46
N LEU A 789 -10.10 -1.38 21.71
CA LEU A 789 -9.91 -0.09 22.39
C LEU A 789 -8.42 0.20 22.64
N SER A 790 -7.64 -0.78 23.09
CA SER A 790 -6.19 -0.62 23.23
C SER A 790 -5.50 -0.36 21.89
N ALA A 791 -6.01 -0.96 20.81
CA ALA A 791 -5.55 -0.69 19.46
C ALA A 791 -5.80 0.74 19.01
N LEU A 792 -7.06 1.17 19.08
CA LEU A 792 -7.48 2.50 18.68
C LEU A 792 -6.74 3.57 19.48
N PHE A 793 -6.60 3.38 20.79
CA PHE A 793 -5.95 4.35 21.67
C PHE A 793 -4.48 4.60 21.30
N TRP A 794 -3.70 3.54 21.06
CA TRP A 794 -2.30 3.69 20.67
C TRP A 794 -2.15 4.31 19.28
N ASP A 795 -2.95 3.86 18.31
CA ASP A 795 -2.89 4.36 16.94
C ASP A 795 -3.32 5.85 16.88
N PHE A 796 -4.24 6.27 17.76
CA PHE A 796 -4.63 7.67 17.93
C PHE A 796 -3.52 8.54 18.54
N ILE A 797 -2.72 8.01 19.48
CA ILE A 797 -1.53 8.70 20.00
C ILE A 797 -0.50 8.92 18.89
N VAL A 798 -0.22 7.88 18.09
CA VAL A 798 0.71 8.00 16.94
C VAL A 798 0.21 9.03 15.93
N PHE A 799 -1.11 9.05 15.68
CA PHE A 799 -1.73 10.03 14.81
C PHE A 799 -1.64 11.45 15.39
N LEU A 800 -1.91 11.63 16.69
CA LEU A 800 -1.79 12.93 17.39
C LEU A 800 -0.38 13.52 17.28
N VAL A 801 0.66 12.69 17.48
CA VAL A 801 2.05 13.12 17.31
C VAL A 801 2.32 13.56 15.87
N SER A 802 1.82 12.80 14.89
CA SER A 802 1.97 13.12 13.47
C SER A 802 1.27 14.43 13.08
N SER A 803 0.05 14.66 13.57
CA SER A 803 -0.71 15.89 13.36
C SER A 803 -0.07 17.11 14.05
N SER A 804 0.49 16.91 15.25
CA SER A 804 1.20 17.98 15.96
C SER A 804 2.46 18.41 15.23
N LEU A 805 3.24 17.45 14.69
CA LEU A 805 4.40 17.74 13.85
C LEU A 805 4.01 18.44 12.52
N LEU A 806 2.86 18.09 11.95
CA LEU A 806 2.33 18.76 10.77
C LEU A 806 2.00 20.24 11.05
N LEU A 807 1.47 20.58 12.23
CA LEU A 807 1.27 21.98 12.63
C LEU A 807 2.59 22.75 12.71
N VAL A 808 3.68 22.11 13.17
CA VAL A 808 5.02 22.70 13.15
C VAL A 808 5.46 22.99 11.71
N VAL A 809 5.13 22.14 10.74
CA VAL A 809 5.41 22.41 9.32
C VAL A 809 4.62 23.63 8.83
N PHE A 810 3.34 23.77 9.18
CA PHE A 810 2.57 24.98 8.84
C PHE A 810 3.17 26.24 9.47
N TYR A 811 3.66 26.15 10.70
CA TYR A 811 4.37 27.23 11.38
C TYR A 811 5.66 27.62 10.66
N VAL A 812 6.51 26.65 10.33
CA VAL A 812 7.78 26.88 9.61
C VAL A 812 7.54 27.45 8.21
N CYS A 813 6.47 27.04 7.54
CA CYS A 813 6.06 27.57 6.24
C CYS A 813 5.26 28.88 6.32
N ASN A 814 5.03 29.44 7.51
CA ASN A 814 4.35 30.73 7.72
C ASN A 814 2.95 30.82 7.09
N VAL A 815 2.15 29.75 7.20
CA VAL A 815 0.77 29.72 6.68
C VAL A 815 -0.18 30.40 7.67
N LYS A 816 -0.27 31.72 7.57
CA LYS A 816 -1.02 32.60 8.48
C LYS A 816 -2.48 32.17 8.73
N ALA A 817 -3.17 31.70 7.69
CA ALA A 817 -4.59 31.30 7.75
C ALA A 817 -4.90 30.20 8.79
N PHE A 818 -3.93 29.33 9.11
CA PHE A 818 -4.12 28.22 10.06
C PHE A 818 -3.54 28.50 11.45
N LEU A 819 -2.81 29.61 11.63
CA LEU A 819 -2.02 29.88 12.83
C LEU A 819 -2.47 31.14 13.57
N GLU A 820 -2.94 32.16 12.85
CA GLU A 820 -3.45 33.41 13.44
C GLU A 820 -4.80 33.15 14.16
N ASP A 821 -5.11 33.98 15.16
CA ASP A 821 -6.37 33.96 15.93
C ASP A 821 -6.75 32.64 16.63
N ASN A 822 -5.76 31.87 17.11
CA ASN A 822 -5.95 30.55 17.76
C ASN A 822 -6.56 29.45 16.86
N HIS A 823 -6.64 29.66 15.54
CA HIS A 823 -7.15 28.64 14.60
C HIS A 823 -6.30 27.36 14.54
N TYR A 824 -5.09 27.35 15.12
CA TYR A 824 -4.28 26.12 15.21
C TYR A 824 -4.96 25.02 16.04
N VAL A 825 -5.78 25.39 17.03
CA VAL A 825 -6.57 24.43 17.84
C VAL A 825 -7.66 23.80 16.97
N ASP A 826 -8.30 24.60 16.12
CA ASP A 826 -9.36 24.16 15.23
C ASP A 826 -8.82 23.20 14.16
N VAL A 827 -7.66 23.51 13.59
CA VAL A 827 -6.97 22.64 12.63
C VAL A 827 -6.57 21.32 13.28
N LEU A 828 -6.01 21.36 14.50
CA LEU A 828 -5.70 20.14 15.25
C LEU A 828 -6.96 19.30 15.49
N PHE A 829 -8.05 19.93 15.90
CA PHE A 829 -9.31 19.25 16.17
C PHE A 829 -9.88 18.56 14.92
N ILE A 830 -9.89 19.24 13.77
CA ILE A 830 -10.33 18.67 12.48
C ILE A 830 -9.45 17.47 12.09
N LEU A 831 -8.13 17.60 12.22
CA LEU A 831 -7.21 16.49 11.95
C LEU A 831 -7.48 15.29 12.89
N MET A 832 -7.68 15.53 14.19
CA MET A 832 -7.96 14.46 15.14
C MET A 832 -9.30 13.77 14.86
N LEU A 833 -10.33 14.52 14.47
CA LEU A 833 -11.61 13.93 14.04
C LEU A 833 -11.46 13.13 12.74
N PHE A 834 -10.54 13.52 11.85
CA PHE A 834 -10.21 12.72 10.68
C PHE A 834 -9.56 11.39 11.07
N GLY A 835 -8.65 11.40 12.05
CA GLY A 835 -8.08 10.17 12.62
C GLY A 835 -9.17 9.28 13.24
N TRP A 836 -10.13 9.87 13.95
CA TRP A 836 -11.26 9.16 14.59
C TRP A 836 -12.16 8.44 13.59
N SER A 837 -12.42 9.03 12.42
CA SER A 837 -13.23 8.37 11.38
C SER A 837 -12.43 7.36 10.55
N THR A 838 -11.16 7.67 10.25
CA THR A 838 -10.35 6.90 9.30
C THR A 838 -9.73 5.64 9.91
N ILE A 839 -9.25 5.68 11.16
CA ILE A 839 -8.61 4.51 11.78
C ILE A 839 -9.59 3.32 11.92
N PRO A 840 -10.82 3.50 12.43
CA PRO A 840 -11.82 2.43 12.48
C PRO A 840 -12.21 1.91 11.08
N LEU A 841 -12.29 2.78 10.08
CA LEU A 841 -12.53 2.39 8.68
C LEU A 841 -11.42 1.45 8.17
N ILE A 842 -10.17 1.74 8.50
CA ILE A 842 -9.02 0.91 8.09
C ILE A 842 -9.03 -0.44 8.80
N TYR A 843 -9.42 -0.50 10.07
CA TYR A 843 -9.62 -1.77 10.77
C TYR A 843 -10.72 -2.61 10.12
N LEU A 844 -11.82 -1.99 9.71
CA LEU A 844 -12.90 -2.66 8.99
C LEU A 844 -12.42 -3.22 7.65
N MET A 845 -11.66 -2.45 6.88
CA MET A 845 -11.16 -2.91 5.59
C MET A 845 -10.03 -3.94 5.72
N SER A 846 -9.31 -3.97 6.85
CA SER A 846 -8.22 -4.93 7.11
C SER A 846 -8.68 -6.39 7.00
N PHE A 847 -9.96 -6.69 7.26
CA PHE A 847 -10.51 -8.04 7.17
C PHE A 847 -10.49 -8.61 5.74
N MET A 848 -10.42 -7.77 4.71
CA MET A 848 -10.42 -8.19 3.32
C MET A 848 -9.07 -8.78 2.86
N PHE A 849 -7.98 -8.62 3.62
CA PHE A 849 -6.63 -8.91 3.13
C PHE A 849 -5.92 -10.07 3.81
N SER A 850 -5.45 -11.05 3.05
CA SER A 850 -4.71 -12.22 3.57
C SER A 850 -3.21 -11.98 3.80
N SER A 851 -2.68 -10.80 3.46
CA SER A 851 -1.28 -10.41 3.64
C SER A 851 -1.20 -8.95 4.09
N SER A 852 -0.31 -8.64 5.04
CA SER A 852 -0.14 -7.30 5.63
C SER A 852 0.41 -6.30 4.62
N ALA A 853 1.44 -6.66 3.85
CA ALA A 853 1.99 -5.80 2.81
C ALA A 853 0.96 -5.47 1.72
N ALA A 854 0.15 -6.45 1.33
CA ALA A 854 -0.92 -6.26 0.34
C ALA A 854 -2.08 -5.40 0.88
N ALA A 855 -2.36 -5.46 2.18
CA ALA A 855 -3.34 -4.59 2.82
C ALA A 855 -2.88 -3.14 2.76
N TYR A 856 -1.64 -2.88 3.17
CA TYR A 856 -1.06 -1.54 3.18
C TYR A 856 -1.10 -0.87 1.79
N THR A 857 -0.60 -1.55 0.76
CA THR A 857 -0.52 -0.97 -0.59
C THR A 857 -1.90 -0.74 -1.23
N ARG A 858 -2.82 -1.68 -1.06
CA ARG A 858 -4.18 -1.55 -1.64
C ARG A 858 -5.03 -0.53 -0.89
N LEU A 859 -4.88 -0.42 0.43
CA LEU A 859 -5.57 0.61 1.20
C LEU A 859 -5.00 2.00 0.93
N LEU A 860 -3.69 2.11 0.68
CA LEU A 860 -3.09 3.36 0.21
C LEU A 860 -3.71 3.81 -1.11
N ILE A 861 -3.77 2.90 -2.09
CA ILE A 861 -4.41 3.16 -3.39
C ILE A 861 -5.87 3.59 -3.21
N PHE A 862 -6.63 2.88 -2.37
CA PHE A 862 -8.03 3.21 -2.10
C PHE A 862 -8.21 4.61 -1.48
N ASN A 863 -7.40 4.95 -0.48
CA ASN A 863 -7.45 6.27 0.16
C ASN A 863 -7.03 7.40 -0.79
N VAL A 864 -6.05 7.15 -1.66
CA VAL A 864 -5.60 8.12 -2.65
C VAL A 864 -6.69 8.35 -3.71
N LEU A 865 -7.31 7.27 -4.22
CA LEU A 865 -8.38 7.37 -5.23
C LEU A 865 -9.64 8.07 -4.71
N THR A 866 -10.04 7.78 -3.48
CA THR A 866 -11.18 8.45 -2.85
C THR A 866 -10.91 9.95 -2.67
N GLY A 867 -9.71 10.34 -2.23
CA GLY A 867 -9.31 11.74 -2.15
C GLY A 867 -9.32 12.48 -3.49
N ILE A 868 -8.77 11.85 -4.54
CA ILE A 868 -8.77 12.41 -5.91
C ILE A 868 -10.19 12.57 -6.45
N SER A 869 -11.05 11.55 -6.26
CA SER A 869 -12.45 11.63 -6.70
C SER A 869 -13.21 12.76 -6.00
N SER A 870 -12.95 12.98 -4.71
CA SER A 870 -13.52 14.12 -3.98
C SER A 870 -13.04 15.45 -4.53
N PHE A 871 -11.74 15.57 -4.87
CA PHE A 871 -11.19 16.78 -5.48
C PHE A 871 -11.86 17.10 -6.82
N PHE A 872 -12.00 16.11 -7.70
CA PHE A 872 -12.70 16.30 -8.98
C PHE A 872 -14.17 16.70 -8.80
N LEU A 873 -14.84 16.14 -7.79
CA LEU A 873 -16.23 16.47 -7.50
C LEU A 873 -16.38 17.91 -6.99
N VAL A 874 -15.48 18.38 -6.12
CA VAL A 874 -15.46 19.78 -5.67
C VAL A 874 -15.16 20.72 -6.83
N TYR A 875 -14.18 20.39 -7.69
CA TYR A 875 -13.86 21.20 -8.87
C TYR A 875 -15.06 21.34 -9.84
N MET A 876 -15.85 20.27 -10.01
CA MET A 876 -17.08 20.30 -10.79
C MET A 876 -18.19 21.14 -10.14
N ILE A 877 -18.26 21.15 -8.80
CA ILE A 877 -19.26 21.90 -8.05
C ILE A 877 -18.93 23.40 -8.01
N ASP A 878 -17.66 23.77 -7.88
CA ASP A 878 -17.20 25.17 -7.95
C ASP A 878 -17.49 25.82 -9.32
N ALA A 879 -17.64 25.01 -10.38
CA ALA A 879 -18.11 25.48 -11.68
C ALA A 879 -19.58 25.97 -11.68
N ASN A 880 -20.33 25.76 -10.59
CA ASN A 880 -21.73 26.18 -10.45
C ASN A 880 -21.93 27.40 -9.52
N ASP A 881 -20.87 28.16 -9.24
CA ASP A 881 -20.89 29.49 -8.59
C ASP A 881 -21.54 29.51 -7.19
N ILE A 882 -20.88 28.87 -6.23
CA ILE A 882 -21.35 28.73 -4.84
C ILE A 882 -20.85 29.88 -3.96
N LYS A 883 -21.75 30.44 -3.14
CA LYS A 883 -21.41 31.43 -2.10
C LYS A 883 -21.14 30.74 -0.76
N TYR A 884 -19.94 30.92 -0.23
CA TYR A 884 -19.59 30.53 1.13
C TYR A 884 -20.22 31.48 2.15
N GLU A 885 -20.64 30.96 3.31
CA GLU A 885 -21.17 31.78 4.39
C GLU A 885 -20.05 32.53 5.13
N GLU A 886 -20.35 33.71 5.67
CA GLU A 886 -19.41 34.48 6.50
C GLU A 886 -19.09 33.78 7.84
N ASN A 887 -19.98 32.90 8.31
CA ASN A 887 -19.75 32.11 9.53
C ASN A 887 -19.29 30.68 9.18
N TYR A 888 -17.99 30.41 9.36
CA TYR A 888 -17.34 29.15 9.00
C TYR A 888 -17.95 27.91 9.69
N TYR A 889 -18.42 28.05 10.92
CA TYR A 889 -19.07 26.99 11.71
C TYR A 889 -20.60 26.94 11.53
N GLY A 890 -21.14 27.69 10.56
CA GLY A 890 -22.56 27.71 10.24
C GLY A 890 -23.13 26.32 9.96
N PHE A 891 -24.36 26.09 10.44
CA PHE A 891 -25.18 24.93 10.10
C PHE A 891 -26.13 25.20 8.93
N GLN A 892 -26.31 26.45 8.52
CA GLN A 892 -27.01 26.78 7.28
C GLN A 892 -25.97 26.90 6.15
N GLY A 893 -26.40 26.86 4.88
CA GLY A 893 -25.48 26.97 3.73
C GLY A 893 -24.31 25.96 3.68
N HIS A 894 -23.17 26.44 3.17
CA HIS A 894 -21.91 25.71 2.93
C HIS A 894 -20.87 25.88 4.07
N GLY A 895 -21.30 25.83 5.33
CA GLY A 895 -20.42 25.84 6.51
C GLY A 895 -19.86 24.45 6.88
N ILE A 896 -18.80 24.42 7.69
CA ILE A 896 -18.04 23.20 8.03
C ILE A 896 -18.64 22.38 9.18
N GLY A 897 -19.54 22.98 9.99
CA GLY A 897 -20.14 22.34 11.16
C GLY A 897 -20.85 21.00 10.85
N LYS A 898 -21.54 20.88 9.71
CA LYS A 898 -22.20 19.63 9.28
C LYS A 898 -21.21 18.49 9.04
N TYR A 899 -20.06 18.81 8.44
CA TYR A 899 -19.04 17.82 8.09
C TYR A 899 -18.31 17.32 9.34
N VAL A 900 -18.04 18.20 10.30
CA VAL A 900 -17.47 17.85 11.61
C VAL A 900 -18.37 16.82 12.33
N ILE A 901 -19.68 17.06 12.38
CA ILE A 901 -20.63 16.12 12.99
C ILE A 901 -20.69 14.81 12.21
N ALA A 902 -20.68 14.86 10.87
CA ALA A 902 -20.65 13.67 10.05
C ALA A 902 -19.41 12.80 10.34
N MET A 903 -18.24 13.41 10.57
CA MET A 903 -17.01 12.69 10.94
C MET A 903 -17.10 12.02 12.30
N ILE A 904 -17.71 12.68 13.29
CA ILE A 904 -17.94 12.10 14.62
C ILE A 904 -18.87 10.88 14.51
N VAL A 905 -20.01 11.05 13.84
CA VAL A 905 -21.02 9.99 13.67
C VAL A 905 -20.46 8.80 12.89
N THR A 906 -19.73 9.05 11.80
CA THR A 906 -19.13 7.98 10.99
C THR A 906 -18.08 7.18 11.76
N GLY A 907 -17.23 7.82 12.58
CA GLY A 907 -16.28 7.12 13.45
C GLY A 907 -16.96 6.17 14.45
N PHE A 908 -18.02 6.62 15.11
CA PHE A 908 -18.83 5.76 15.99
C PHE A 908 -19.50 4.61 15.23
N LEU A 909 -20.05 4.89 14.05
CA LEU A 909 -20.72 3.89 13.21
C LEU A 909 -19.74 2.78 12.77
N PHE A 910 -18.52 3.15 12.34
CA PHE A 910 -17.50 2.17 11.97
C PHE A 910 -17.01 1.35 13.16
N LEU A 911 -16.89 1.96 14.34
CA LEU A 911 -16.50 1.26 15.57
C LEU A 911 -17.58 0.26 16.04
N ILE A 912 -18.86 0.65 15.97
CA ILE A 912 -19.99 -0.26 16.23
C ILE A 912 -20.00 -1.39 15.21
N LEU A 913 -19.83 -1.09 13.92
CA LEU A 913 -19.77 -2.10 12.86
C LEU A 913 -18.60 -3.06 13.07
N LEU A 914 -17.44 -2.57 13.52
CA LEU A 914 -16.28 -3.39 13.86
C LEU A 914 -16.58 -4.38 15.00
N PHE A 915 -17.25 -3.91 16.06
CA PHE A 915 -17.66 -4.77 17.16
C PHE A 915 -18.74 -5.76 16.76
N LEU A 916 -19.75 -5.33 15.99
CA LEU A 916 -20.78 -6.21 15.44
C LEU A 916 -20.16 -7.28 14.56
N ILE A 917 -19.21 -6.92 13.70
CA ILE A 917 -18.50 -7.89 12.89
C ILE A 917 -17.80 -8.89 13.79
N GLU A 918 -16.96 -8.50 14.74
CA GLU A 918 -16.27 -9.50 15.57
C GLU A 918 -17.17 -10.27 16.55
N ALA A 919 -18.31 -9.72 16.95
CA ALA A 919 -19.28 -10.40 17.80
C ALA A 919 -20.15 -11.41 17.03
N TYR A 920 -20.57 -11.08 15.80
CA TYR A 920 -21.52 -11.87 15.00
C TYR A 920 -20.86 -12.68 13.85
N LEU A 921 -19.60 -12.41 13.45
CA LEU A 921 -18.94 -13.09 12.30
C LEU A 921 -18.49 -14.53 12.56
N TRP A 922 -18.78 -15.13 13.70
CA TRP A 922 -18.47 -16.55 13.85
C TRP A 922 -19.38 -17.41 12.96
N THR A 923 -20.67 -17.12 12.92
CA THR A 923 -21.68 -17.76 12.06
C THR A 923 -21.82 -17.07 10.69
N CYS A 924 -21.63 -15.75 10.60
CA CYS A 924 -21.81 -14.97 9.35
C CYS A 924 -20.55 -14.78 8.50
N LYS A 925 -19.40 -15.37 8.86
CA LYS A 925 -18.13 -15.29 8.10
C LYS A 925 -18.28 -15.66 6.63
N SER A 926 -19.19 -16.58 6.32
CA SER A 926 -19.50 -16.96 4.94
C SER A 926 -20.38 -15.93 4.24
N LEU A 927 -21.42 -15.40 4.90
CA LEU A 927 -22.41 -14.51 4.29
C LEU A 927 -21.92 -13.07 4.12
N CYS A 928 -21.37 -12.42 5.16
CA CYS A 928 -20.89 -11.04 5.05
C CYS A 928 -19.62 -10.93 4.21
N CYS A 929 -18.68 -11.88 4.32
CA CYS A 929 -17.61 -11.97 3.34
C CYS A 929 -18.22 -12.21 1.96
N ASN A 930 -19.06 -13.23 1.72
CA ASN A 930 -19.62 -13.43 0.37
C ASN A 930 -20.52 -12.27 -0.14
N PHE A 931 -21.04 -11.40 0.71
CA PHE A 931 -21.84 -10.24 0.31
C PHE A 931 -20.94 -9.04 -0.02
N LEU A 932 -20.01 -8.65 0.86
CA LEU A 932 -19.04 -7.57 0.59
C LEU A 932 -17.99 -7.96 -0.46
N TYR A 933 -17.44 -9.18 -0.40
CA TYR A 933 -16.65 -9.77 -1.50
C TYR A 933 -17.52 -10.08 -2.73
N GLY A 934 -18.83 -10.27 -2.56
CA GLY A 934 -19.77 -10.55 -3.64
C GLY A 934 -20.13 -9.33 -4.48
N CYS A 935 -20.11 -8.13 -3.90
CA CYS A 935 -20.34 -6.88 -4.61
C CYS A 935 -19.10 -6.43 -5.41
N PHE A 936 -17.87 -6.73 -4.97
CA PHE A 936 -16.64 -6.27 -5.63
C PHE A 936 -15.76 -7.36 -6.29
N PHE A 937 -15.79 -8.63 -5.86
CA PHE A 937 -14.78 -9.66 -6.23
C PHE A 937 -15.36 -11.06 -6.54
N ARG A 938 -16.62 -11.17 -7.00
CA ARG A 938 -17.38 -12.44 -7.12
C ARG A 938 -16.81 -13.51 -8.07
N LYS A 939 -15.73 -13.27 -8.82
CA LYS A 939 -15.21 -14.23 -9.82
C LYS A 939 -13.97 -15.05 -9.43
N GLN A 940 -13.49 -15.03 -8.18
CA GLN A 940 -12.25 -15.76 -7.84
C GLN A 940 -12.40 -17.13 -7.15
N LYS A 941 -13.59 -17.49 -6.63
CA LYS A 941 -13.79 -18.83 -6.03
C LYS A 941 -14.82 -19.73 -6.72
N ARG A 942 -15.78 -19.17 -7.47
CA ARG A 942 -16.91 -19.97 -8.01
C ARG A 942 -16.74 -20.54 -9.42
N ILE A 943 -15.70 -20.16 -10.19
CA ILE A 943 -15.57 -20.61 -11.59
C ILE A 943 -14.66 -21.85 -11.77
N TYR A 944 -13.93 -22.30 -10.73
CA TYR A 944 -13.07 -23.50 -10.87
C TYR A 944 -13.17 -24.56 -9.77
N PHE A 945 -14.11 -24.43 -8.84
CA PHE A 945 -14.27 -25.43 -7.78
C PHE A 945 -15.70 -25.90 -7.69
N HIS A 946 -16.01 -26.97 -8.42
CA HIS A 946 -16.96 -27.96 -7.95
C HIS A 946 -16.29 -28.73 -6.80
N CYS A 947 -16.12 -28.07 -5.65
CA CYS A 947 -15.66 -28.74 -4.45
C CYS A 947 -16.90 -29.36 -3.81
N VAL A 948 -17.05 -30.67 -3.95
CA VAL A 948 -18.02 -31.43 -3.15
C VAL A 948 -17.70 -31.11 -1.68
N PRO A 949 -18.66 -30.63 -0.87
CA PRO A 949 -18.39 -30.33 0.53
C PRO A 949 -17.96 -31.62 1.24
N VAL A 950 -16.70 -31.67 1.68
CA VAL A 950 -16.14 -32.81 2.41
C VAL A 950 -16.47 -32.63 3.88
N VAL A 951 -17.13 -33.64 4.47
CA VAL A 951 -17.39 -33.68 5.91
C VAL A 951 -16.06 -33.91 6.64
N ALA A 952 -15.56 -32.87 7.33
CA ALA A 952 -14.28 -32.94 8.02
C ALA A 952 -14.34 -33.80 9.29
N VAL A 953 -15.48 -33.80 9.98
CA VAL A 953 -15.74 -34.54 11.22
C VAL A 953 -17.18 -35.04 11.17
N ASP A 954 -17.40 -36.34 11.36
CA ASP A 954 -18.72 -36.97 11.26
C ASP A 954 -19.11 -37.62 12.58
N LYS A 955 -20.00 -36.95 13.34
CA LYS A 955 -20.67 -37.44 14.56
C LYS A 955 -19.72 -38.10 15.58
N LEU A 956 -18.70 -37.36 16.02
CA LEU A 956 -17.80 -37.84 17.08
C LEU A 956 -18.44 -37.72 18.47
N THR A 957 -18.29 -38.77 19.27
CA THR A 957 -18.71 -38.79 20.68
C THR A 957 -17.57 -39.31 21.54
N PHE A 958 -17.10 -38.49 22.49
CA PHE A 958 -16.15 -38.90 23.52
C PHE A 958 -16.24 -37.99 24.75
N LYS A 959 -15.82 -38.52 25.90
CA LYS A 959 -15.67 -37.80 27.17
C LYS A 959 -14.20 -37.86 27.57
N VAL A 960 -13.66 -36.80 28.17
CA VAL A 960 -12.29 -36.77 28.73
C VAL A 960 -12.39 -36.44 30.21
N ASN A 961 -11.77 -37.25 31.05
CA ASN A 961 -11.80 -37.08 32.51
C ASN A 961 -10.68 -36.13 32.98
N LYS A 962 -10.83 -35.56 34.19
CA LYS A 962 -9.76 -34.78 34.83
C LYS A 962 -8.55 -35.70 35.11
N GLY A 963 -7.34 -35.18 34.94
CA GLY A 963 -6.09 -35.97 35.04
C GLY A 963 -5.86 -36.96 33.89
N GLU A 964 -6.73 -37.03 32.88
CA GLU A 964 -6.57 -37.91 31.72
C GLU A 964 -5.80 -37.20 30.59
N CYS A 965 -4.93 -37.93 29.90
CA CYS A 965 -4.33 -37.50 28.64
C CYS A 965 -4.96 -38.28 27.47
N PHE A 966 -5.79 -37.60 26.68
CA PHE A 966 -6.54 -38.18 25.58
C PHE A 966 -5.90 -37.88 24.22
N GLY A 967 -5.52 -38.93 23.48
CA GLY A 967 -4.85 -38.84 22.19
C GLY A 967 -5.77 -39.03 21.00
N LEU A 968 -5.76 -38.11 20.04
CA LEU A 968 -6.36 -38.28 18.72
C LEU A 968 -5.25 -38.66 17.72
N LEU A 969 -5.24 -39.92 17.28
CA LEU A 969 -4.28 -40.47 16.34
C LEU A 969 -4.92 -40.63 14.95
N GLY A 970 -4.20 -40.29 13.87
CA GLY A 970 -4.69 -40.54 12.51
C GLY A 970 -3.83 -39.90 11.41
N PHE A 971 -4.15 -40.20 10.15
CA PHE A 971 -3.49 -39.56 9.00
C PHE A 971 -3.80 -38.06 8.89
N ASN A 972 -2.96 -37.33 8.14
CA ASN A 972 -3.27 -35.96 7.78
C ASN A 972 -4.58 -35.91 6.98
N GLY A 973 -5.50 -35.00 7.34
CA GLY A 973 -6.83 -34.92 6.73
C GLY A 973 -7.92 -35.74 7.43
N ALA A 974 -7.59 -36.50 8.47
CA ALA A 974 -8.59 -37.31 9.19
C ALA A 974 -9.64 -36.50 9.98
N GLY A 975 -9.46 -35.19 10.20
CA GLY A 975 -10.36 -34.34 11.00
C GLY A 975 -9.89 -33.97 12.41
N LYS A 976 -8.68 -34.40 12.81
CA LYS A 976 -8.11 -34.17 14.16
C LYS A 976 -8.02 -32.69 14.55
N SER A 977 -7.28 -31.89 13.79
CA SER A 977 -7.09 -30.46 14.09
C SER A 977 -8.42 -29.69 13.94
N SER A 978 -9.31 -30.11 13.05
CA SER A 978 -10.67 -29.55 12.95
C SER A 978 -11.47 -29.80 14.23
N THR A 979 -11.32 -30.96 14.86
CA THR A 979 -11.95 -31.27 16.15
C THR A 979 -11.47 -30.31 17.24
N LEU A 980 -10.15 -30.09 17.37
CA LEU A 980 -9.62 -29.16 18.37
C LEU A 980 -10.06 -27.73 18.11
N LYS A 981 -10.05 -27.28 16.85
CA LYS A 981 -10.53 -25.95 16.47
C LYS A 981 -12.00 -25.73 16.80
N MET A 982 -12.85 -26.76 16.70
CA MET A 982 -14.24 -26.64 17.15
C MET A 982 -14.33 -26.50 18.67
N LEU A 983 -13.52 -27.25 19.41
CA LEU A 983 -13.49 -27.21 20.88
C LEU A 983 -12.89 -25.92 21.46
N THR A 984 -11.93 -25.31 20.76
CA THR A 984 -11.31 -24.04 21.20
C THR A 984 -12.10 -22.82 20.74
N GLY A 985 -13.12 -23.01 19.90
CA GLY A 985 -13.77 -21.92 19.22
C GLY A 985 -12.82 -21.16 18.30
N ASP A 986 -12.12 -21.87 17.38
CA ASP A 986 -11.58 -21.37 16.08
C ASP A 986 -12.51 -21.67 14.87
N GLU A 987 -13.22 -22.83 14.86
CA GLU A 987 -14.28 -23.15 13.89
C GLU A 987 -15.65 -23.38 14.59
N THR A 988 -16.76 -22.98 13.96
CA THR A 988 -18.12 -23.22 14.50
C THR A 988 -18.54 -24.66 14.31
N ILE A 989 -19.22 -25.23 15.31
CA ILE A 989 -19.82 -26.56 15.23
C ILE A 989 -21.06 -26.49 14.32
N THR A 990 -21.10 -27.28 13.24
CA THR A 990 -22.24 -27.33 12.31
C THR A 990 -23.46 -28.01 12.93
N SER A 991 -23.24 -29.10 13.68
CA SER A 991 -24.27 -29.84 14.40
C SER A 991 -23.65 -30.61 15.58
N GLY A 992 -24.43 -30.80 16.65
CA GLY A 992 -23.99 -31.43 17.89
C GLY A 992 -23.66 -30.44 19.02
N GLU A 993 -23.31 -30.97 20.18
CA GLU A 993 -23.00 -30.20 21.38
C GLU A 993 -21.63 -30.58 21.93
N ALA A 994 -20.93 -29.60 22.51
CA ALA A 994 -19.67 -29.80 23.19
C ALA A 994 -19.69 -29.07 24.53
N ILE A 995 -19.36 -29.79 25.60
CA ILE A 995 -19.46 -29.32 26.99
C ILE A 995 -18.07 -29.41 27.63
N ILE A 996 -17.58 -28.29 28.15
CA ILE A 996 -16.29 -28.18 28.86
C ILE A 996 -16.57 -27.66 30.27
N ASP A 997 -16.19 -28.43 31.30
CA ASP A 997 -16.38 -28.08 32.71
C ASP A 997 -17.82 -27.60 33.02
N GLY A 998 -18.82 -28.37 32.55
CA GLY A 998 -20.25 -28.10 32.76
C GLY A 998 -20.84 -26.98 31.89
N ARG A 999 -20.08 -26.36 30.99
CA ARG A 999 -20.53 -25.25 30.12
C ARG A 999 -20.54 -25.65 28.66
N ASN A 1000 -21.62 -25.28 27.96
CA ASN A 1000 -21.73 -25.49 26.51
C ASN A 1000 -20.93 -24.41 25.75
N ILE A 1001 -20.12 -24.85 24.79
CA ILE A 1001 -19.27 -24.01 23.95
C ILE A 1001 -20.08 -22.98 23.16
N LEU A 1002 -21.28 -23.34 22.69
CA LEU A 1002 -22.13 -22.48 21.86
C LEU A 1002 -22.72 -21.29 22.65
N THR A 1003 -22.93 -21.45 23.96
CA THR A 1003 -23.59 -20.43 24.79
C THR A 1003 -22.63 -19.63 25.67
N LYS A 1004 -21.56 -20.26 26.20
CA LYS A 1004 -20.66 -19.64 27.20
C LYS A 1004 -19.18 -19.66 26.80
N MET A 1005 -18.87 -19.35 25.54
CA MET A 1005 -17.50 -19.37 25.01
C MET A 1005 -16.52 -18.46 25.77
N THR A 1006 -16.95 -17.27 26.20
CA THR A 1006 -16.08 -16.29 26.89
C THR A 1006 -15.57 -16.82 28.23
N GLU A 1007 -16.42 -17.46 29.02
CA GLU A 1007 -16.05 -18.12 30.28
C GLU A 1007 -15.14 -19.34 30.03
N ILE A 1008 -15.43 -20.12 28.97
CA ILE A 1008 -14.64 -21.30 28.61
C ILE A 1008 -13.22 -20.90 28.20
N ARG A 1009 -13.06 -19.83 27.41
CA ARG A 1009 -11.74 -19.32 26.98
C ARG A 1009 -10.81 -18.97 28.15
N GLN A 1010 -11.35 -18.54 29.28
CA GLN A 1010 -10.53 -18.27 30.47
C GLN A 1010 -9.96 -19.55 31.11
N ARG A 1011 -10.61 -20.70 30.92
CA ARG A 1011 -10.27 -22.00 31.54
C ARG A 1011 -9.57 -22.99 30.61
N ILE A 1012 -9.53 -22.72 29.30
CA ILE A 1012 -8.86 -23.59 28.33
C ILE A 1012 -7.52 -23.00 27.86
N SER A 1013 -6.60 -23.88 27.46
CA SER A 1013 -5.37 -23.51 26.76
C SER A 1013 -5.25 -24.26 25.43
N TYR A 1014 -4.61 -23.64 24.44
CA TYR A 1014 -4.45 -24.23 23.12
C TYR A 1014 -3.07 -23.96 22.51
N CYS A 1015 -2.40 -25.03 22.08
CA CYS A 1015 -1.23 -25.00 21.23
C CYS A 1015 -1.60 -25.53 19.83
N PRO A 1016 -1.82 -24.67 18.81
CA PRO A 1016 -2.15 -25.10 17.45
C PRO A 1016 -0.97 -25.77 16.73
N ALA A 1017 -1.22 -26.47 15.61
CA ALA A 1017 -0.17 -27.10 14.80
C ALA A 1017 0.86 -26.12 14.20
N HIS A 1018 0.44 -24.89 13.89
CA HIS A 1018 1.36 -23.82 13.49
C HIS A 1018 1.64 -22.92 14.69
N ASN A 1019 2.85 -22.38 14.81
CA ASN A 1019 3.27 -21.54 15.94
C ASN A 1019 2.77 -20.09 15.77
N PRO A 1020 1.75 -19.61 16.51
CA PRO A 1020 1.13 -18.29 16.29
C PRO A 1020 1.86 -17.22 17.09
N LEU A 1021 3.13 -17.03 16.75
CA LEU A 1021 4.03 -16.18 17.53
C LEU A 1021 4.18 -14.81 16.88
N LEU A 1022 4.31 -13.79 17.73
CA LEU A 1022 4.65 -12.43 17.30
C LEU A 1022 6.17 -12.35 17.14
N GLU A 1023 6.66 -12.44 15.90
CA GLU A 1023 8.10 -12.57 15.63
C GLU A 1023 8.95 -11.36 16.06
N HIS A 1024 8.33 -10.20 16.32
CA HIS A 1024 8.98 -8.98 16.77
C HIS A 1024 9.14 -8.87 18.29
N LEU A 1025 8.56 -9.79 19.06
CA LEU A 1025 8.75 -9.89 20.51
C LEU A 1025 9.86 -10.88 20.85
N THR A 1026 10.40 -10.76 22.05
CA THR A 1026 11.27 -11.79 22.67
C THR A 1026 10.45 -12.92 23.29
N GLY A 1027 11.08 -14.06 23.57
CA GLY A 1027 10.40 -15.15 24.28
C GLY A 1027 9.89 -14.74 25.66
N TYR A 1028 10.68 -13.96 26.39
CA TYR A 1028 10.31 -13.42 27.70
C TYR A 1028 9.11 -12.46 27.62
N GLU A 1029 9.13 -11.51 26.68
CA GLU A 1029 8.03 -10.56 26.45
C GLU A 1029 6.73 -11.30 26.07
N MET A 1030 6.83 -12.33 25.23
CA MET A 1030 5.66 -13.13 24.79
C MET A 1030 5.03 -13.91 25.95
N LEU A 1031 5.83 -14.57 26.80
CA LEU A 1031 5.33 -15.26 27.98
C LEU A 1031 4.76 -14.29 29.00
N THR A 1032 5.39 -13.13 29.18
CA THR A 1032 4.90 -12.04 30.04
C THR A 1032 3.54 -11.53 29.57
N LEU A 1033 3.38 -11.29 28.26
CA LEU A 1033 2.10 -10.89 27.66
C LEU A 1033 1.00 -11.92 27.98
N HIS A 1034 1.24 -13.21 27.74
CA HIS A 1034 0.25 -14.25 28.00
C HIS A 1034 -0.02 -14.46 29.49
N ALA A 1035 0.98 -14.27 30.37
CA ALA A 1035 0.77 -14.27 31.82
C ALA A 1035 -0.15 -13.13 32.26
N HIS A 1036 0.00 -11.93 31.68
CA HIS A 1036 -0.93 -10.82 31.93
C HIS A 1036 -2.35 -11.13 31.43
N LEU A 1037 -2.50 -11.69 30.23
CA LEU A 1037 -3.81 -12.04 29.68
C LEU A 1037 -4.56 -13.08 30.52
N ARG A 1038 -3.81 -14.02 31.12
CA ARG A 1038 -4.31 -15.07 32.02
C ARG A 1038 -4.61 -14.60 33.44
N GLY A 1039 -4.30 -13.34 33.79
CA GLY A 1039 -4.61 -12.76 35.10
C GLY A 1039 -3.60 -13.05 36.20
N VAL A 1040 -2.35 -13.41 35.88
CA VAL A 1040 -1.29 -13.55 36.91
C VAL A 1040 -1.00 -12.17 37.51
N PRO A 1041 -1.04 -11.96 38.83
CA PRO A 1041 -0.78 -10.65 39.43
C PRO A 1041 0.62 -10.13 39.09
N LYS A 1042 0.75 -8.82 38.81
CA LYS A 1042 1.98 -8.18 38.30
C LYS A 1042 3.23 -8.50 39.11
N GLN A 1043 3.10 -8.67 40.43
CA GLN A 1043 4.20 -8.98 41.35
C GLN A 1043 4.85 -10.35 41.07
N TYR A 1044 4.06 -11.35 40.68
CA TYR A 1044 4.53 -12.73 40.49
C TYR A 1044 5.00 -13.03 39.06
N ILE A 1045 4.67 -12.16 38.09
CA ILE A 1045 4.94 -12.42 36.67
C ILE A 1045 6.43 -12.69 36.38
N PRO A 1046 7.41 -11.89 36.86
CA PRO A 1046 8.82 -12.13 36.53
C PRO A 1046 9.32 -13.50 37.01
N ALA A 1047 8.98 -13.88 38.24
CA ALA A 1047 9.35 -15.18 38.81
C ALA A 1047 8.62 -16.33 38.08
N TYR A 1048 7.33 -16.15 37.81
CA TYR A 1048 6.51 -17.14 37.11
C TYR A 1048 7.02 -17.42 35.69
N VAL A 1049 7.30 -16.38 34.92
CA VAL A 1049 7.81 -16.50 33.55
C VAL A 1049 9.21 -17.11 33.53
N LYS A 1050 10.10 -16.72 34.45
CA LYS A 1050 11.46 -17.29 34.54
C LYS A 1050 11.43 -18.79 34.85
N ASN A 1051 10.52 -19.24 35.69
CA ASN A 1051 10.34 -20.67 35.98
C ASN A 1051 9.87 -21.45 34.74
N ILE A 1052 8.94 -20.89 33.96
CA ILE A 1052 8.49 -21.51 32.70
C ILE A 1052 9.59 -21.54 31.65
N ILE A 1053 10.42 -20.51 31.55
CA ILE A 1053 11.57 -20.46 30.64
C ILE A 1053 12.58 -21.57 30.98
N ARG A 1054 12.92 -21.74 32.26
CA ARG A 1054 13.78 -22.83 32.74
C ARG A 1054 13.17 -24.20 32.46
N ALA A 1055 11.87 -24.34 32.75
CA ALA A 1055 11.14 -25.59 32.50
C ALA A 1055 11.06 -25.94 31.01
N LEU A 1056 11.26 -25.00 30.08
CA LEU A 1056 11.27 -25.23 28.63
C LEU A 1056 12.68 -25.27 28.03
N LEU A 1057 13.73 -25.15 28.84
CA LEU A 1057 15.13 -25.01 28.42
C LEU A 1057 15.31 -23.87 27.39
N LEU A 1058 14.72 -22.72 27.69
CA LEU A 1058 14.76 -21.52 26.83
C LEU A 1058 15.67 -20.41 27.38
N ASP A 1059 16.41 -20.62 28.47
CA ASP A 1059 17.21 -19.58 29.13
C ASP A 1059 18.18 -18.86 28.17
N ALA A 1060 18.86 -19.61 27.30
CA ALA A 1060 19.81 -19.05 26.34
C ALA A 1060 19.18 -18.15 25.26
N PHE A 1061 17.88 -18.35 24.98
CA PHE A 1061 17.18 -17.65 23.89
C PHE A 1061 16.15 -16.64 24.40
N ALA A 1062 15.85 -16.63 25.71
CA ALA A 1062 14.71 -15.91 26.30
C ALA A 1062 14.61 -14.43 25.89
N ASP A 1063 15.75 -13.73 25.82
CA ASP A 1063 15.86 -12.31 25.48
C ASP A 1063 16.15 -12.06 23.99
N GLU A 1064 16.29 -13.13 23.18
CA GLU A 1064 16.42 -13.01 21.73
C GLU A 1064 15.05 -12.81 21.07
N LEU A 1065 15.04 -12.13 19.92
CA LEU A 1065 13.83 -11.95 19.12
C LEU A 1065 13.35 -13.29 18.56
N ILE A 1066 12.04 -13.55 18.68
CA ILE A 1066 11.41 -14.79 18.21
C ILE A 1066 11.64 -15.02 16.71
N LYS A 1067 11.83 -13.97 15.91
CA LYS A 1067 12.21 -14.10 14.49
C LYS A 1067 13.44 -15.00 14.28
N ASN A 1068 14.40 -14.96 15.20
CA ASN A 1068 15.66 -15.71 15.13
C ASN A 1068 15.55 -17.13 15.70
N TYR A 1069 14.44 -17.47 16.36
CA TYR A 1069 14.26 -18.80 16.94
C TYR A 1069 14.19 -19.88 15.85
N SER A 1070 14.80 -21.04 16.13
CA SER A 1070 14.62 -22.25 15.34
C SER A 1070 13.14 -22.71 15.36
N GLY A 1071 12.74 -23.55 14.40
CA GLY A 1071 11.39 -24.12 14.36
C GLY A 1071 11.03 -24.85 15.66
N GLY A 1072 11.95 -25.68 16.18
CA GLY A 1072 11.80 -26.38 17.46
C GLY A 1072 11.73 -25.44 18.66
N THR A 1073 12.55 -24.39 18.72
CA THR A 1073 12.50 -23.37 19.79
C THR A 1073 11.18 -22.59 19.77
N LYS A 1074 10.70 -22.20 18.58
CA LYS A 1074 9.34 -21.61 18.40
C LYS A 1074 8.26 -22.56 18.91
N ARG A 1075 8.42 -23.86 18.67
CA ARG A 1075 7.48 -24.88 19.13
C ARG A 1075 7.47 -24.98 20.65
N LYS A 1076 8.63 -25.05 21.30
CA LYS A 1076 8.77 -25.03 22.78
C LYS A 1076 8.08 -23.81 23.39
N LEU A 1077 8.30 -22.62 22.83
CA LEU A 1077 7.63 -21.39 23.28
C LEU A 1077 6.11 -21.46 23.11
N SER A 1078 5.62 -21.97 21.97
CA SER A 1078 4.18 -22.15 21.72
C SER A 1078 3.53 -23.11 22.72
N THR A 1079 4.20 -24.22 23.07
CA THR A 1079 3.73 -25.12 24.13
C THR A 1079 3.78 -24.41 25.48
N GLY A 1080 4.84 -23.65 25.76
CA GLY A 1080 4.96 -22.83 26.97
C GLY A 1080 3.78 -21.89 27.19
N ILE A 1081 3.32 -21.22 26.13
CA ILE A 1081 2.14 -20.34 26.17
C ILE A 1081 0.87 -21.12 26.54
N ALA A 1082 0.72 -22.36 26.05
CA ALA A 1082 -0.42 -23.21 26.41
C ALA A 1082 -0.34 -23.72 27.87
N LEU A 1083 0.87 -23.87 28.41
CA LEU A 1083 1.08 -24.31 29.80
C LEU A 1083 0.96 -23.17 30.82
N LEU A 1084 1.03 -21.91 30.38
CA LEU A 1084 0.88 -20.73 31.23
C LEU A 1084 -0.53 -20.60 31.84
N GLY A 1085 -0.57 -20.11 33.07
CA GLY A 1085 -1.76 -19.87 33.85
C GLY A 1085 -2.28 -21.13 34.55
N ARG A 1086 -3.58 -21.12 34.88
CA ARG A 1086 -4.28 -22.25 35.50
C ARG A 1086 -5.39 -22.78 34.59
N PRO A 1087 -5.07 -23.36 33.41
CA PRO A 1087 -6.09 -23.98 32.57
C PRO A 1087 -6.56 -25.31 33.18
N ASP A 1088 -7.87 -25.56 33.11
CA ASP A 1088 -8.50 -26.83 33.51
C ASP A 1088 -8.31 -27.91 32.43
N ILE A 1089 -8.26 -27.48 31.16
CA ILE A 1089 -8.04 -28.34 29.99
C ILE A 1089 -7.04 -27.71 29.01
N ILE A 1090 -6.12 -28.53 28.51
CA ILE A 1090 -5.06 -28.11 27.58
C ILE A 1090 -5.19 -28.89 26.27
N PHE A 1091 -5.33 -28.18 25.15
CA PHE A 1091 -5.38 -28.74 23.80
C PHE A 1091 -4.02 -28.59 23.13
N LEU A 1092 -3.42 -29.70 22.69
CA LEU A 1092 -2.10 -29.72 22.03
C LEU A 1092 -2.22 -30.34 20.63
N ASP A 1093 -2.16 -29.51 19.58
CA ASP A 1093 -2.26 -29.98 18.20
C ASP A 1093 -0.85 -30.24 17.62
N LYS A 1094 -0.40 -31.49 17.60
CA LYS A 1094 0.94 -31.97 17.17
C LYS A 1094 2.13 -31.38 17.94
N PRO A 1095 2.17 -31.44 19.28
CA PRO A 1095 3.09 -30.64 20.11
C PRO A 1095 4.58 -30.86 19.79
N SER A 1096 5.02 -32.08 19.48
CA SER A 1096 6.42 -32.40 19.17
C SER A 1096 6.90 -32.14 17.74
N SER A 1097 6.03 -31.68 16.83
CA SER A 1097 6.39 -31.56 15.41
C SER A 1097 7.50 -30.53 15.17
N GLY A 1098 8.56 -30.93 14.44
CA GLY A 1098 9.71 -30.08 14.12
C GLY A 1098 10.69 -29.88 15.28
N MET A 1099 10.60 -30.70 16.33
CA MET A 1099 11.58 -30.79 17.40
C MET A 1099 12.55 -31.96 17.15
N ASP A 1100 13.81 -31.75 17.52
CA ASP A 1100 14.80 -32.82 17.65
C ASP A 1100 14.35 -33.87 18.69
N PRO A 1101 14.84 -35.12 18.61
CA PRO A 1101 14.45 -36.19 19.51
C PRO A 1101 14.62 -35.85 21.00
N VAL A 1102 15.70 -35.16 21.37
CA VAL A 1102 15.99 -34.75 22.75
C VAL A 1102 14.97 -33.73 23.24
N ALA A 1103 14.73 -32.66 22.46
CA ALA A 1103 13.72 -31.66 22.78
C ALA A 1103 12.31 -32.24 22.89
N ARG A 1104 11.97 -33.25 22.06
CA ARG A 1104 10.69 -33.95 22.10
C ARG A 1104 10.50 -34.72 23.41
N ARG A 1105 11.50 -35.50 23.83
CA ARG A 1105 11.45 -36.24 25.10
C ARG A 1105 11.27 -35.29 26.29
N PHE A 1106 12.00 -34.19 26.28
CA PHE A 1106 11.86 -33.16 27.31
C PHE A 1106 10.45 -32.54 27.33
N LEU A 1107 9.86 -32.26 26.15
CA LEU A 1107 8.48 -31.80 26.05
C LEU A 1107 7.50 -32.82 26.66
N TRP A 1108 7.71 -34.10 26.40
CA TRP A 1108 6.87 -35.17 26.92
C TRP A 1108 6.89 -35.21 28.44
N ASP A 1109 8.06 -35.07 29.07
CA ASP A 1109 8.19 -35.00 30.52
C ASP A 1109 7.38 -33.85 31.13
N ILE A 1110 7.40 -32.68 30.50
CA ILE A 1110 6.59 -31.53 30.95
C ILE A 1110 5.10 -31.81 30.85
N VAL A 1111 4.65 -32.45 29.76
CA VAL A 1111 3.24 -32.80 29.55
C VAL A 1111 2.79 -33.85 30.59
N LEU A 1112 3.64 -34.83 30.91
CA LEU A 1112 3.40 -35.83 31.96
C LEU A 1112 3.28 -35.18 33.33
N ARG A 1113 4.22 -34.31 33.72
CA ARG A 1113 4.14 -33.54 34.98
C ARG A 1113 2.89 -32.66 35.04
N THR A 1114 2.47 -32.11 33.91
CA THR A 1114 1.25 -31.30 33.80
C THR A 1114 -0.01 -32.16 34.00
N ARG A 1115 -0.04 -33.39 33.47
CA ARG A 1115 -1.12 -34.36 33.70
C ARG A 1115 -1.19 -34.74 35.18
N GLU A 1116 -0.05 -35.01 35.81
CA GLU A 1116 0.06 -35.39 37.23
C GLU A 1116 -0.47 -34.29 38.17
N SER A 1117 -0.42 -33.02 37.75
CA SER A 1117 -1.07 -31.91 38.46
C SER A 1117 -2.62 -31.92 38.40
N GLY A 1118 -3.23 -32.96 37.83
CA GLY A 1118 -4.69 -33.17 37.77
C GLY A 1118 -5.38 -32.52 36.57
N LYS A 1119 -4.63 -31.97 35.60
CA LYS A 1119 -5.18 -31.29 34.41
C LYS A 1119 -5.60 -32.28 33.33
N ALA A 1120 -6.68 -31.98 32.62
CA ALA A 1120 -7.09 -32.76 31.44
C ALA A 1120 -6.30 -32.29 30.21
N ILE A 1121 -5.74 -33.22 29.44
CA ILE A 1121 -4.94 -32.91 28.25
C ILE A 1121 -5.53 -33.63 27.04
N VAL A 1122 -5.78 -32.91 25.96
CA VAL A 1122 -6.22 -33.48 24.67
C VAL A 1122 -5.15 -33.18 23.63
N LEU A 1123 -4.47 -34.22 23.16
CA LEU A 1123 -3.42 -34.07 22.15
C LEU A 1123 -3.84 -34.69 20.81
N THR A 1124 -3.45 -34.05 19.71
CA THR A 1124 -3.45 -34.69 18.40
C THR A 1124 -2.02 -35.06 18.07
N SER A 1125 -1.83 -36.26 17.53
CA SER A 1125 -0.55 -36.61 16.93
C SER A 1125 -0.73 -37.49 15.70
N HIS A 1126 0.35 -37.54 14.96
CA HIS A 1126 0.60 -38.51 13.90
C HIS A 1126 1.78 -39.42 14.26
N SER A 1127 2.53 -39.11 15.32
CA SER A 1127 3.54 -39.99 15.89
C SER A 1127 2.84 -40.97 16.82
N MET A 1128 3.02 -42.26 16.55
CA MET A 1128 2.48 -43.34 17.35
C MET A 1128 3.19 -43.42 18.70
N GLU A 1129 4.49 -43.16 18.70
CA GLU A 1129 5.33 -43.11 19.90
C GLU A 1129 4.86 -42.02 20.88
N GLU A 1130 4.56 -40.82 20.38
CA GLU A 1130 4.06 -39.72 21.21
C GLU A 1130 2.74 -40.07 21.88
N CYS A 1131 1.82 -40.66 21.11
CA CYS A 1131 0.54 -41.10 21.64
C CYS A 1131 0.71 -42.24 22.66
N GLU A 1132 1.62 -43.18 22.41
CA GLU A 1132 1.89 -44.29 23.32
C GLU A 1132 2.54 -43.84 24.63
N ALA A 1133 3.48 -42.90 24.57
CA ALA A 1133 4.19 -42.39 25.74
C ALA A 1133 3.31 -41.48 26.63
N LEU A 1134 2.46 -40.65 26.03
CA LEU A 1134 1.72 -39.61 26.76
C LEU A 1134 0.29 -40.01 27.11
N CYS A 1135 -0.42 -40.71 26.22
CA CYS A 1135 -1.86 -40.86 26.32
C CYS A 1135 -2.25 -42.03 27.21
N SER A 1136 -3.13 -41.78 28.18
CA SER A 1136 -3.81 -42.84 28.94
C SER A 1136 -4.86 -43.54 28.09
N ARG A 1137 -5.48 -42.81 27.14
CA ARG A 1137 -6.44 -43.34 26.19
C ARG A 1137 -6.29 -42.65 24.83
N LEU A 1138 -6.42 -43.42 23.76
CA LEU A 1138 -6.31 -42.91 22.40
C LEU A 1138 -7.49 -43.32 21.52
N ALA A 1139 -7.80 -42.48 20.54
CA ALA A 1139 -8.77 -42.72 19.49
C ALA A 1139 -8.08 -42.68 18.12
N ILE A 1140 -8.29 -43.73 17.31
CA ILE A 1140 -7.82 -43.78 15.93
C ILE A 1140 -8.92 -43.20 15.03
N MET A 1141 -8.60 -42.12 14.34
CA MET A 1141 -9.52 -41.35 13.49
C MET A 1141 -9.18 -41.55 12.00
N VAL A 1142 -10.19 -41.94 11.23
CA VAL A 1142 -10.10 -42.12 9.76
C VAL A 1142 -11.33 -41.50 9.12
N ASN A 1143 -11.14 -40.62 8.13
CA ASN A 1143 -12.22 -39.95 7.38
C ASN A 1143 -13.31 -39.32 8.27
N GLY A 1144 -12.92 -38.56 9.30
CA GLY A 1144 -13.87 -37.85 10.16
C GLY A 1144 -14.51 -38.69 11.28
N LYS A 1145 -14.24 -40.00 11.36
CA LYS A 1145 -14.86 -40.94 12.33
C LYS A 1145 -13.83 -41.61 13.24
N PHE A 1146 -14.24 -41.95 14.45
CA PHE A 1146 -13.47 -42.86 15.31
C PHE A 1146 -13.66 -44.30 14.84
N LYS A 1147 -12.55 -44.99 14.57
CA LYS A 1147 -12.53 -46.41 14.22
C LYS A 1147 -12.24 -47.28 15.42
N CYS A 1148 -11.34 -46.83 16.29
CA CYS A 1148 -10.98 -47.53 17.52
C CYS A 1148 -10.79 -46.52 18.64
N LEU A 1149 -11.11 -46.91 19.87
CA LEU A 1149 -10.98 -46.11 21.09
C LEU A 1149 -10.54 -47.05 22.23
N GLY A 1150 -9.51 -46.69 22.99
CA GLY A 1150 -9.04 -47.47 24.12
C GLY A 1150 -7.65 -47.07 24.60
N SER A 1151 -7.14 -47.72 25.65
CA SER A 1151 -5.74 -47.53 26.05
C SER A 1151 -4.79 -48.10 24.99
N PRO A 1152 -3.53 -47.61 24.89
CA PRO A 1152 -2.55 -48.17 23.95
C PRO A 1152 -2.40 -49.69 24.11
N ARG A 1153 -2.34 -50.17 25.37
CA ARG A 1153 -2.29 -51.60 25.70
C ARG A 1153 -3.51 -52.36 25.19
N TYR A 1154 -4.71 -51.83 25.41
CA TYR A 1154 -5.95 -52.46 24.94
C TYR A 1154 -6.01 -52.55 23.41
N LEU A 1155 -5.59 -51.49 22.70
CA LEU A 1155 -5.61 -51.48 21.24
C LEU A 1155 -4.56 -52.41 20.62
N LYS A 1156 -3.37 -52.52 21.21
CA LYS A 1156 -2.38 -53.53 20.82
C LYS A 1156 -2.91 -54.95 20.99
N ASN A 1157 -3.58 -55.23 22.10
CA ASN A 1157 -4.15 -56.56 22.35
C ASN A 1157 -5.34 -56.87 21.44
N LYS A 1158 -6.18 -55.88 21.11
CA LYS A 1158 -7.41 -56.06 20.32
C LYS A 1158 -7.16 -56.11 18.82
N CYS A 1159 -6.30 -55.23 18.33
CA CYS A 1159 -6.04 -55.05 16.90
C CYS A 1159 -4.71 -55.67 16.48
N GLY A 1160 -3.79 -55.99 17.40
CA GLY A 1160 -2.53 -56.62 17.07
C GLY A 1160 -2.70 -58.08 16.67
N SER A 1161 -1.93 -58.51 15.67
CA SER A 1161 -1.91 -59.88 15.17
C SER A 1161 -1.16 -60.87 16.10
N GLY A 1162 -0.40 -60.38 17.08
CA GLY A 1162 0.52 -61.17 17.92
C GLY A 1162 1.96 -60.70 17.72
N TYR A 1163 2.95 -61.56 17.98
CA TYR A 1163 4.33 -61.31 17.58
C TYR A 1163 4.53 -61.76 16.13
N THR A 1164 5.28 -61.00 15.34
CA THR A 1164 5.57 -61.36 13.95
C THR A 1164 7.01 -61.81 13.84
N LEU A 1165 7.23 -63.07 13.45
CA LEU A 1165 8.54 -63.62 13.15
C LEU A 1165 8.89 -63.33 11.68
N LEU A 1166 9.99 -62.63 11.47
CA LEU A 1166 10.61 -62.41 10.17
C LEU A 1166 11.78 -63.38 10.02
N ALA A 1167 11.77 -64.24 9.01
CA ALA A 1167 12.87 -65.15 8.71
C ALA A 1167 13.32 -64.99 7.25
N LYS A 1168 14.62 -64.85 7.04
CA LYS A 1168 15.27 -64.78 5.71
C LYS A 1168 15.99 -66.11 5.44
N THR A 1169 15.93 -66.63 4.21
CA THR A 1169 16.63 -67.87 3.83
C THR A 1169 17.80 -67.59 2.88
N LYS A 1170 18.82 -68.45 2.89
CA LYS A 1170 20.06 -68.26 2.11
C LYS A 1170 19.93 -68.64 0.62
N ARG A 1171 18.84 -69.28 0.16
CA ARG A 1171 18.70 -69.86 -1.20
C ARG A 1171 17.30 -69.73 -1.80
N HIS A 1172 17.23 -69.72 -3.14
CA HIS A 1172 16.04 -69.44 -3.96
C HIS A 1172 15.01 -70.59 -4.10
N LYS A 1173 15.13 -71.71 -3.37
CA LYS A 1173 14.24 -72.88 -3.57
C LYS A 1173 12.91 -72.72 -2.80
N GLN A 1174 11.78 -72.73 -3.52
CA GLN A 1174 10.42 -72.75 -2.94
C GLN A 1174 10.18 -73.94 -1.99
N ALA A 1175 10.92 -75.04 -2.16
CA ALA A 1175 10.83 -76.25 -1.33
C ALA A 1175 11.27 -76.02 0.13
N GLU A 1176 12.40 -75.34 0.37
CA GLU A 1176 12.89 -75.03 1.73
C GLU A 1176 11.95 -74.05 2.45
N MET A 1177 11.32 -73.13 1.69
CA MET A 1177 10.29 -72.22 2.18
C MET A 1177 8.99 -72.94 2.58
N GLN A 1178 8.63 -74.04 1.92
CA GLN A 1178 7.53 -74.91 2.34
C GLN A 1178 7.91 -75.73 3.57
N GLU A 1179 9.14 -76.23 3.66
CA GLU A 1179 9.64 -77.02 4.78
C GLU A 1179 9.64 -76.21 6.09
N LEU A 1180 10.12 -74.95 6.05
CA LEU A 1180 10.04 -74.00 7.17
C LEU A 1180 8.58 -73.74 7.60
N LYS A 1181 7.67 -73.53 6.65
CA LYS A 1181 6.23 -73.33 6.94
C LYS A 1181 5.59 -74.57 7.57
N THR A 1182 5.99 -75.75 7.13
CA THR A 1182 5.46 -77.03 7.63
C THR A 1182 5.98 -77.31 9.03
N PHE A 1183 7.28 -77.10 9.26
CA PHE A 1183 7.93 -77.17 10.57
C PHE A 1183 7.23 -76.28 11.61
N ILE A 1184 7.00 -75.00 11.29
CA ILE A 1184 6.36 -74.04 12.19
C ILE A 1184 4.90 -74.41 12.49
N LYS A 1185 4.15 -74.95 11.50
CA LYS A 1185 2.78 -75.45 11.71
C LYS A 1185 2.70 -76.71 12.56
N THR A 1186 3.75 -77.54 12.53
CA THR A 1186 3.79 -78.83 13.25
C THR A 1186 4.07 -78.63 14.74
N ILE A 1187 4.93 -77.65 15.08
CA ILE A 1187 5.27 -77.33 16.47
C ILE A 1187 4.13 -76.54 17.15
N PHE A 1188 3.34 -75.78 16.39
CA PHE A 1188 2.26 -74.95 16.95
C PHE A 1188 0.91 -75.15 16.22
N PRO A 1189 0.13 -76.18 16.57
CA PRO A 1189 -1.20 -76.41 15.99
C PRO A 1189 -2.18 -75.35 16.51
N GLY A 1190 -2.48 -74.35 15.66
CA GLY A 1190 -3.39 -73.24 15.99
C GLY A 1190 -2.96 -71.88 15.43
N THR A 1191 -1.75 -71.76 14.88
CA THR A 1191 -1.25 -70.52 14.26
C THR A 1191 -1.83 -70.34 12.85
N GLY A 1192 -2.61 -69.28 12.64
CA GLY A 1192 -3.03 -68.83 11.32
C GLY A 1192 -1.84 -68.26 10.54
N ALA A 1193 -1.02 -69.12 9.96
CA ALA A 1193 0.12 -68.72 9.13
C ALA A 1193 -0.36 -68.22 7.76
N GLN A 1194 -0.52 -66.90 7.60
CA GLN A 1194 -0.62 -66.26 6.29
C GLN A 1194 0.78 -65.82 5.84
N ALA A 1195 1.32 -66.45 4.81
CA ALA A 1195 2.57 -66.03 4.18
C ALA A 1195 2.25 -65.07 3.03
N GLN A 1196 2.70 -63.82 3.14
CA GLN A 1196 2.72 -62.88 2.01
C GLN A 1196 4.15 -62.78 1.48
N PRO A 1197 4.39 -62.95 0.17
CA PRO A 1197 5.65 -62.55 -0.44
C PRO A 1197 5.75 -61.02 -0.41
N SER A 1198 6.82 -60.48 0.14
CA SER A 1198 7.11 -59.05 0.06
C SER A 1198 7.55 -58.69 -1.37
N GLN A 1199 6.67 -58.05 -2.15
CA GLN A 1199 7.11 -57.36 -3.37
C GLN A 1199 7.80 -56.05 -2.98
N SER A 1200 9.12 -56.09 -2.81
CA SER A 1200 9.96 -54.89 -2.80
C SER A 1200 10.21 -54.45 -4.24
N SER A 1201 9.26 -53.71 -4.83
CA SER A 1201 9.47 -53.05 -6.12
C SER A 1201 10.16 -51.70 -5.91
N PHE A 1202 11.42 -51.71 -5.50
CA PHE A 1202 12.31 -50.53 -5.53
C PHE A 1202 13.76 -51.02 -5.60
N CYS A 1203 14.38 -50.85 -6.77
CA CYS A 1203 15.81 -50.72 -7.00
C CYS A 1203 15.98 -49.58 -7.99
#